data_AF-A0A8K0SCZ3-F1
#
_entry.id   AF-A0A8K0SCZ3-F1
#
_cell.length_a   1.000
_cell.length_b   1.000
_cell.length_c   1.000
_cell.angle_alpha   90.00
_cell.angle_beta   90.00
_cell.angle_gamma   90.00
#
_symmetry.space_group_name_H-M   'P 1'
#
loop_
_entity.id
_entity.type
_entity.pdbx_description
1 polymer ?
#
loop_
_entity_poly.entity_id
_entity_poly.type
_entity_poly.pdbx_seq_one_letter_code
_entity_poly.pdbx_strand_id
1 'polypeptide(L)'
;MADPSSMGRYDVLQSYEERAPTLHESDDSATLGQKNYDDTSTRTKITQVGLGRLGIMGTVLSVTYGTWNGEAAACVTFRFDFRCKEGRLRFESSEVWVSFTVPRPGKKSATARSGLKDPAVLLYYPQDHVLPSPALSQQSSIQESTGFAGLSLRGRTWSKRSRDEPHQVFWTMHEDKAAQSGISDEVFLCVVVRHSGPFRATVEARAKLAIGITLENAPWSKDDPLLFDGITGKGPQMDTPKYDSLDAEHWREWLSSFSRTKSFASSIRSFQSATREARDLRAPRDPLAYRIRAIPASWSDTYLLDKLADLFQMRAGTKDILLLSFSPSAFPLRHEQNAVVSFPRGPPQVLTDGKQRWVLEVEEEPSISTSEVHNVELVFDITFEGFTPLGTNSNQMGAPISADIIVVPGLGGHAYGSFKERGGSYMWLQDSLAKDIQPEVPTTGVVRVLTYGYESRVAESHCFQTLWDLGGKLQASIREIRPIKRPIILIAHSLGGLVVKEAIIRMSMGDQKDKDDLKSIVGALFFGVPNKGMDIVSLIPMAGEQPNRPLLDSISIGSSLLQTQIEQFETVFPFRDSSIISIHETMLSPTAIHDGSKWSMSGPPTVLVDRESATHGRSWETSGRFVLGLNRNHSDLVKFSRSSDDYELVLGYLRDMLLTGENVVAARSQENLQQIK
;
A
#
# COMPACT_ATOMS: atom_id res chain seq x y z
N MET A 1 -12.30 60.66 47.92
CA MET A 1 -12.70 61.89 47.19
C MET A 1 -12.84 61.53 45.73
N ALA A 2 -13.95 61.96 45.13
CA ALA A 2 -14.32 61.95 43.70
C ALA A 2 -14.72 60.60 43.03
N ASP A 3 -16.04 60.49 42.84
CA ASP A 3 -16.88 59.81 41.83
C ASP A 3 -16.51 60.31 40.37
N PRO A 4 -17.05 59.84 39.21
CA PRO A 4 -18.23 58.99 39.02
C PRO A 4 -18.32 58.02 37.80
N SER A 5 -19.41 57.23 37.84
CA SER A 5 -20.37 56.98 36.74
C SER A 5 -20.37 55.68 35.89
N SER A 6 -21.61 55.20 35.81
CA SER A 6 -22.29 54.14 35.05
C SER A 6 -21.98 53.96 33.56
N MET A 7 -21.81 52.70 33.17
CA MET A 7 -22.29 52.05 31.94
C MET A 7 -22.35 50.55 32.28
N GLY A 8 -23.33 49.72 31.97
CA GLY A 8 -24.36 49.72 30.94
C GLY A 8 -24.50 48.25 30.52
N ARG A 9 -25.71 47.68 30.64
CA ARG A 9 -26.06 46.34 30.15
C ARG A 9 -25.61 46.18 28.70
N TYR A 10 -24.93 45.08 28.38
CA TYR A 10 -24.90 44.52 27.03
C TYR A 10 -24.91 42.98 27.06
N ASP A 11 -25.71 42.45 26.15
CA ASP A 11 -26.10 41.06 25.94
C ASP A 11 -24.94 40.06 25.86
N VAL A 12 -25.08 38.96 26.59
CA VAL A 12 -24.28 37.74 26.40
C VAL A 12 -25.02 36.83 25.42
N LEU A 13 -25.02 37.18 24.13
CA LEU A 13 -25.34 36.29 23.02
C LEU A 13 -24.67 36.83 21.75
N GLN A 14 -23.39 36.51 21.51
CA GLN A 14 -22.75 36.34 20.19
C GLN A 14 -21.23 36.16 20.34
N SER A 15 -20.73 34.92 20.21
CA SER A 15 -19.41 34.63 19.65
C SER A 15 -19.23 33.12 19.37
N TYR A 16 -19.80 32.68 18.26
CA TYR A 16 -19.26 31.54 17.51
C TYR A 16 -18.56 32.12 16.29
N GLU A 17 -17.23 32.21 16.34
CA GLU A 17 -16.40 32.30 15.13
C GLU A 17 -15.18 31.38 15.29
N GLU A 18 -15.14 30.36 14.45
CA GLU A 18 -14.00 29.44 14.29
C GLU A 18 -12.81 30.21 13.68
N ARG A 19 -11.68 30.21 14.39
CA ARG A 19 -10.39 30.66 13.84
C ARG A 19 -9.69 29.47 13.20
N ALA A 20 -9.70 29.42 11.87
CA ALA A 20 -8.83 28.52 11.10
C ALA A 20 -7.37 29.01 11.15
N PRO A 21 -6.38 28.12 11.33
CA PRO A 21 -4.97 28.49 11.25
C PRO A 21 -4.53 28.61 9.79
N THR A 22 -4.11 29.80 9.40
CA THR A 22 -3.38 30.08 8.15
C THR A 22 -1.97 29.51 8.21
N LEU A 23 -1.61 28.64 7.25
CA LEU A 23 -0.23 28.25 6.96
C LEU A 23 0.13 28.75 5.55
N HIS A 24 1.26 29.45 5.46
CA HIS A 24 1.88 29.86 4.20
C HIS A 24 2.81 28.74 3.70
N GLU A 25 2.61 28.30 2.46
CA GLU A 25 3.59 27.47 1.75
C GLU A 25 4.63 28.37 1.06
N SER A 26 5.90 28.01 1.24
CA SER A 26 7.05 28.62 0.56
C SER A 26 7.18 28.07 -0.87
N ASP A 27 7.46 28.99 -1.79
CA ASP A 27 7.79 28.72 -3.19
C ASP A 27 9.03 27.81 -3.34
N ASP A 28 9.05 27.08 -4.45
CA ASP A 28 10.15 26.26 -4.99
C ASP A 28 10.20 24.76 -4.62
N SER A 29 9.37 23.96 -5.31
CA SER A 29 9.78 22.69 -5.95
C SER A 29 8.57 21.97 -6.56
N ALA A 30 8.53 21.92 -7.89
CA ALA A 30 7.49 21.25 -8.68
C ALA A 30 7.39 19.74 -8.35
N THR A 31 6.30 19.36 -7.67
CA THR A 31 5.80 17.99 -7.57
C THR A 31 4.50 17.90 -8.37
N LEU A 32 4.30 16.78 -9.06
CA LEU A 32 3.09 16.46 -9.84
C LEU A 32 1.85 16.39 -8.92
N GLY A 33 1.31 17.56 -8.57
CA GLY A 33 0.14 17.69 -7.70
C GLY A 33 -1.14 17.22 -8.40
N GLN A 34 -2.02 16.53 -7.67
CA GLN A 34 -3.37 16.15 -8.12
C GLN A 34 -4.32 17.34 -8.35
N LYS A 35 -3.90 18.55 -7.93
CA LYS A 35 -4.60 19.82 -8.13
C LYS A 35 -4.04 20.57 -9.34
N ASN A 36 -4.84 21.43 -9.97
CA ASN A 36 -4.39 22.34 -11.02
C ASN A 36 -3.09 23.06 -10.58
N TYR A 37 -2.02 22.86 -11.35
CA TYR A 37 -0.70 23.46 -11.07
C TYR A 37 -0.64 24.92 -11.52
N ASP A 38 -1.48 25.26 -12.50
CA ASP A 38 -1.70 26.61 -13.01
C ASP A 38 -3.17 26.77 -13.43
N ASP A 39 -3.58 28.01 -13.71
CA ASP A 39 -4.95 28.37 -14.09
C ASP A 39 -5.26 28.10 -15.59
N THR A 40 -4.36 27.44 -16.33
CA THR A 40 -4.38 27.48 -17.81
C THR A 40 -4.32 26.12 -18.50
N SER A 41 -3.70 25.11 -17.92
CA SER A 41 -3.42 23.84 -18.59
C SER A 41 -4.54 22.82 -18.37
N THR A 42 -5.20 22.40 -19.47
CA THR A 42 -6.05 21.21 -19.43
C THR A 42 -5.15 20.02 -19.06
N ARG A 43 -5.57 19.15 -18.16
CA ARG A 43 -4.87 17.89 -17.80
C ARG A 43 -5.65 16.69 -18.29
N THR A 44 -4.96 15.62 -18.71
CA THR A 44 -5.62 14.33 -18.97
C THR A 44 -5.79 13.64 -17.62
N LYS A 45 -6.78 14.08 -16.84
CA LYS A 45 -6.97 13.59 -15.48
C LYS A 45 -7.78 12.28 -15.54
N ILE A 46 -7.29 11.25 -14.85
CA ILE A 46 -8.03 10.03 -14.55
C ILE A 46 -8.44 10.19 -13.10
N THR A 47 -9.74 10.34 -12.83
CA THR A 47 -10.22 10.35 -11.43
C THR A 47 -11.00 9.08 -11.18
N GLN A 48 -10.47 8.23 -10.31
CA GLN A 48 -11.07 6.97 -9.88
C GLN A 48 -11.63 7.17 -8.47
N VAL A 49 -12.93 7.00 -8.30
CA VAL A 49 -13.51 6.74 -6.97
C VAL A 49 -14.18 5.39 -7.03
N GLY A 50 -13.71 4.48 -6.18
CA GLY A 50 -14.24 3.13 -6.09
C GLY A 50 -14.01 2.52 -4.73
N LEU A 51 -15.03 1.78 -4.27
CA LEU A 51 -14.98 0.89 -3.13
C LEU A 51 -14.48 -0.49 -3.62
N GLY A 52 -13.17 -0.65 -3.76
CA GLY A 52 -12.57 -1.89 -4.31
C GLY A 52 -12.76 -2.03 -5.83
N ARG A 53 -13.26 -3.18 -6.30
CA ARG A 53 -13.58 -3.41 -7.74
C ARG A 53 -14.81 -2.61 -8.22
N LEU A 54 -15.55 -2.00 -7.29
CA LEU A 54 -16.74 -1.19 -7.54
C LEU A 54 -16.35 0.27 -7.68
N GLY A 55 -16.60 0.93 -8.80
CA GLY A 55 -16.27 2.34 -8.90
C GLY A 55 -16.69 3.01 -10.20
N ILE A 56 -16.78 4.33 -10.13
CA ILE A 56 -17.03 5.20 -11.29
C ILE A 56 -15.72 5.91 -11.59
N MET A 57 -15.15 5.67 -12.77
CA MET A 57 -13.95 6.35 -13.23
C MET A 57 -14.30 7.28 -14.39
N GLY A 58 -14.00 8.56 -14.26
CA GLY A 58 -14.13 9.54 -15.34
C GLY A 58 -12.77 9.79 -16.01
N THR A 59 -12.72 9.74 -17.34
CA THR A 59 -11.53 10.04 -18.15
C THR A 59 -11.89 11.01 -19.27
N VAL A 60 -11.11 12.08 -19.47
CA VAL A 60 -11.21 12.88 -20.70
C VAL A 60 -10.36 12.20 -21.78
N LEU A 61 -11.00 11.71 -22.84
CA LEU A 61 -10.35 11.02 -23.94
C LEU A 61 -9.84 11.98 -25.01
N SER A 62 -10.60 13.04 -25.27
CA SER A 62 -10.27 14.03 -26.30
C SER A 62 -10.90 15.39 -25.99
N VAL A 63 -10.19 16.45 -26.39
CA VAL A 63 -10.66 17.83 -26.46
C VAL A 63 -10.30 18.33 -27.85
N THR A 64 -11.28 18.75 -28.64
CA THR A 64 -11.03 19.24 -30.00
C THR A 64 -11.64 20.63 -30.14
N TYR A 65 -10.96 21.53 -30.83
CA TYR A 65 -11.44 22.90 -31.05
C TYR A 65 -11.82 23.09 -32.51
N GLY A 66 -12.93 23.80 -32.71
CA GLY A 66 -13.54 24.00 -34.01
C GLY A 66 -14.57 25.10 -33.92
N THR A 67 -15.63 24.96 -34.72
CA THR A 67 -16.68 25.94 -34.86
C THR A 67 -18.04 25.27 -34.85
N TRP A 68 -19.04 26.02 -34.42
CA TRP A 68 -20.45 25.70 -34.55
C TRP A 68 -21.16 26.93 -35.09
N ASN A 69 -21.73 26.85 -36.29
CA ASN A 69 -22.32 28.00 -36.99
C ASN A 69 -21.35 29.19 -37.11
N GLY A 70 -20.04 28.92 -37.26
CA GLY A 70 -18.99 29.93 -37.37
C GLY A 70 -18.52 30.54 -36.04
N GLU A 71 -19.10 30.20 -34.89
CA GLU A 71 -18.61 30.61 -33.57
C GLU A 71 -17.66 29.55 -32.97
N ALA A 72 -16.67 29.98 -32.19
CA ALA A 72 -15.69 29.08 -31.57
C ALA A 72 -16.35 28.07 -30.62
N ALA A 73 -16.04 26.80 -30.83
CA ALA A 73 -16.60 25.69 -30.06
C ALA A 73 -15.54 24.63 -29.73
N ALA A 74 -15.72 23.97 -28.60
CA ALA A 74 -14.90 22.85 -28.16
C ALA A 74 -15.76 21.59 -28.05
N CYS A 75 -15.30 20.47 -28.59
CA CYS A 75 -15.88 19.15 -28.32
C CYS A 75 -15.04 18.46 -27.25
N VAL A 76 -15.67 18.06 -26.14
CA VAL A 76 -15.03 17.33 -25.04
C VAL A 76 -15.61 15.92 -24.99
N THR A 77 -14.75 14.91 -25.13
CA THR A 77 -15.13 13.50 -25.11
C THR A 77 -14.68 12.85 -23.80
N PHE A 78 -15.63 12.22 -23.11
CA PHE A 78 -15.47 11.57 -21.82
C PHE A 78 -15.68 10.05 -21.95
N ARG A 79 -14.94 9.28 -21.14
CA ARG A 79 -15.26 7.89 -20.81
C ARG A 79 -15.60 7.78 -19.33
N PHE A 80 -16.72 7.14 -19.04
CA PHE A 80 -17.08 6.71 -17.70
C PHE A 80 -17.02 5.19 -17.62
N ASP A 81 -16.11 4.67 -16.82
CA ASP A 81 -16.04 3.24 -16.52
C ASP A 81 -16.79 2.95 -15.20
N PHE A 82 -17.84 2.14 -15.29
CA PHE A 82 -18.63 1.59 -14.18
C PHE A 82 -18.13 0.18 -13.90
N ARG A 83 -17.14 0.04 -13.02
CA ARG A 83 -16.54 -1.27 -12.75
C ARG A 83 -17.45 -2.06 -11.80
N CYS A 84 -18.19 -3.05 -12.29
CA CYS A 84 -18.67 -4.26 -11.58
C CYS A 84 -19.71 -5.02 -12.43
N LYS A 85 -19.49 -6.33 -12.67
CA LYS A 85 -20.27 -7.09 -13.66
C LYS A 85 -21.24 -8.14 -13.11
N GLU A 86 -21.20 -8.54 -11.85
CA GLU A 86 -21.87 -9.79 -11.47
C GLU A 86 -22.64 -9.75 -10.14
N GLY A 87 -23.86 -10.31 -10.20
CA GLY A 87 -24.72 -10.56 -9.05
C GLY A 87 -25.46 -9.33 -8.51
N ARG A 88 -25.55 -9.24 -7.19
CA ARG A 88 -26.29 -8.18 -6.49
C ARG A 88 -25.54 -6.85 -6.43
N LEU A 89 -24.26 -6.81 -6.85
CA LEU A 89 -23.38 -5.63 -6.82
C LEU A 89 -23.26 -4.94 -8.19
N ARG A 90 -24.09 -5.29 -9.17
CA ARG A 90 -24.17 -4.54 -10.44
C ARG A 90 -24.81 -3.17 -10.21
N PHE A 91 -24.49 -2.21 -11.08
CA PHE A 91 -25.14 -0.91 -11.09
C PHE A 91 -26.50 -0.99 -11.79
N GLU A 92 -27.57 -0.66 -11.07
CA GLU A 92 -28.95 -0.59 -11.58
C GLU A 92 -29.17 0.71 -12.38
N SER A 93 -28.57 1.80 -11.92
CA SER A 93 -28.70 3.09 -12.57
C SER A 93 -27.51 3.99 -12.32
N SER A 94 -27.27 4.95 -13.22
CA SER A 94 -26.30 6.01 -13.00
C SER A 94 -26.78 7.34 -13.57
N GLU A 95 -26.27 8.41 -12.99
CA GLU A 95 -26.53 9.80 -13.33
C GLU A 95 -25.18 10.51 -13.47
N VAL A 96 -24.97 11.25 -14.55
CA VAL A 96 -23.72 12.01 -14.81
C VAL A 96 -24.07 13.45 -15.15
N TRP A 97 -23.45 14.40 -14.44
CA TRP A 97 -23.61 15.83 -14.63
C TRP A 97 -22.29 16.44 -15.10
N VAL A 98 -22.34 17.30 -16.12
CA VAL A 98 -21.22 18.15 -16.53
C VAL A 98 -21.69 19.59 -16.60
N SER A 99 -20.96 20.50 -15.96
CA SER A 99 -21.32 21.93 -15.88
C SER A 99 -20.16 22.80 -16.33
N PHE A 100 -20.41 23.66 -17.32
CA PHE A 100 -19.42 24.56 -17.91
C PHE A 100 -19.57 25.99 -17.39
N THR A 101 -18.45 26.61 -17.01
CA THR A 101 -18.43 28.00 -16.50
C THR A 101 -17.17 28.72 -16.94
N VAL A 102 -17.16 30.05 -16.88
CA VAL A 102 -15.91 30.82 -16.98
C VAL A 102 -15.08 30.70 -15.68
N PRO A 103 -13.74 30.79 -15.73
CA PRO A 103 -12.90 30.84 -14.54
C PRO A 103 -13.26 32.06 -13.67
N ARG A 104 -13.18 31.98 -12.35
CA ARG A 104 -13.38 33.16 -11.45
C ARG A 104 -12.05 33.90 -11.25
N PRO A 105 -12.01 35.24 -11.14
CA PRO A 105 -10.75 35.95 -11.02
C PRO A 105 -10.23 35.87 -9.58
N GLY A 106 -8.92 35.70 -9.42
CA GLY A 106 -8.23 36.05 -8.17
C GLY A 106 -8.25 37.58 -7.95
N LYS A 107 -8.10 38.01 -6.69
CA LYS A 107 -8.25 39.41 -6.21
C LYS A 107 -7.44 40.51 -6.96
N LYS A 108 -6.59 40.16 -7.94
CA LYS A 108 -5.69 41.10 -8.65
C LYS A 108 -6.04 41.42 -10.12
N SER A 109 -7.05 40.78 -10.73
CA SER A 109 -7.34 40.95 -12.17
C SER A 109 -8.83 41.27 -12.46
N ALA A 110 -9.33 42.35 -11.86
CA ALA A 110 -10.70 42.82 -12.10
C ALA A 110 -10.86 43.65 -13.38
N THR A 111 -9.78 44.07 -14.04
CA THR A 111 -9.80 45.04 -15.14
C THR A 111 -9.83 44.45 -16.56
N ALA A 112 -9.75 43.12 -16.74
CA ALA A 112 -9.64 42.48 -18.06
C ALA A 112 -10.93 41.81 -18.59
N ARG A 113 -12.10 42.03 -17.99
CA ARG A 113 -13.31 41.19 -18.20
C ARG A 113 -14.51 41.80 -18.93
N SER A 114 -14.41 42.92 -19.63
CA SER A 114 -15.60 43.52 -20.26
C SER A 114 -16.07 42.86 -21.58
N GLY A 115 -15.93 41.54 -21.78
CA GLY A 115 -16.31 40.93 -23.06
C GLY A 115 -16.42 39.40 -23.21
N LEU A 116 -16.11 38.59 -22.20
CA LEU A 116 -16.21 37.11 -22.33
C LEU A 116 -17.66 36.65 -22.11
N LYS A 117 -18.27 36.04 -23.13
CA LYS A 117 -19.56 35.33 -23.04
C LYS A 117 -19.38 34.01 -22.28
N ASP A 118 -20.33 33.69 -21.41
CA ASP A 118 -20.34 32.40 -20.71
C ASP A 118 -20.42 31.21 -21.68
N PRO A 119 -19.78 30.07 -21.35
CA PRO A 119 -19.82 28.89 -22.21
C PRO A 119 -21.22 28.29 -22.27
N ALA A 120 -21.67 27.90 -23.46
CA ALA A 120 -23.00 27.34 -23.70
C ALA A 120 -22.89 25.94 -24.33
N VAL A 121 -23.63 24.97 -23.81
CA VAL A 121 -23.70 23.61 -24.36
C VAL A 121 -24.56 23.66 -25.63
N LEU A 122 -23.95 23.44 -26.79
CA LEU A 122 -24.62 23.48 -28.09
C LEU A 122 -25.17 22.10 -28.48
N LEU A 123 -24.38 21.06 -28.20
CA LEU A 123 -24.73 19.68 -28.48
C LEU A 123 -24.16 18.77 -27.40
N TYR A 124 -24.85 17.67 -27.15
CA TYR A 124 -24.34 16.55 -26.40
C TYR A 124 -24.73 15.28 -27.15
N TYR A 125 -23.94 14.23 -27.01
CA TYR A 125 -24.21 12.93 -27.62
C TYR A 125 -23.74 11.81 -26.68
N PRO A 126 -24.49 10.70 -26.55
CA PRO A 126 -25.78 10.39 -27.20
C PRO A 126 -26.95 11.27 -26.72
N GLN A 127 -27.92 11.51 -27.61
CA GLN A 127 -29.23 12.11 -27.29
C GLN A 127 -30.29 11.00 -27.22
N ASP A 128 -31.38 11.20 -26.48
CA ASP A 128 -32.45 10.20 -26.26
C ASP A 128 -32.76 9.37 -27.52
N HIS A 129 -32.67 8.05 -27.42
CA HIS A 129 -33.11 7.14 -28.48
C HIS A 129 -34.65 7.09 -28.55
N VAL A 130 -35.29 8.16 -29.03
CA VAL A 130 -36.51 8.12 -29.84
C VAL A 130 -36.53 9.38 -30.71
N LEU A 131 -36.36 9.24 -32.03
CA LEU A 131 -36.96 10.19 -32.97
C LEU A 131 -38.30 9.59 -33.42
N PRO A 132 -39.45 10.16 -33.02
CA PRO A 132 -40.61 10.20 -33.90
C PRO A 132 -40.57 11.55 -34.59
N SER A 133 -40.12 11.61 -35.84
CA SER A 133 -40.50 12.76 -36.68
C SER A 133 -42.00 12.68 -36.99
N PRO A 134 -42.67 13.84 -37.11
CA PRO A 134 -44.11 13.91 -37.29
C PRO A 134 -44.49 13.55 -38.73
N ALA A 135 -45.65 12.89 -38.86
CA ALA A 135 -46.42 12.59 -40.07
C ALA A 135 -46.21 11.21 -40.77
N LEU A 136 -47.31 10.45 -40.66
CA LEU A 136 -47.91 9.51 -41.63
C LEU A 136 -47.35 8.09 -41.86
N SER A 137 -48.30 7.17 -41.60
CA SER A 137 -48.58 5.87 -42.22
C SER A 137 -47.66 4.67 -41.98
N GLN A 138 -48.19 3.82 -41.11
CA GLN A 138 -48.41 2.37 -41.29
C GLN A 138 -47.23 1.44 -41.61
N GLN A 139 -47.13 0.47 -40.69
CA GLN A 139 -46.83 -0.95 -40.89
C GLN A 139 -45.38 -1.43 -40.96
N SER A 140 -45.25 -2.63 -40.40
CA SER A 140 -44.13 -3.58 -40.38
C SER A 140 -42.93 -3.24 -39.49
N SER A 141 -43.02 -3.85 -38.31
CA SER A 141 -41.93 -4.32 -37.46
C SER A 141 -40.75 -4.93 -38.24
N ILE A 142 -39.60 -4.26 -38.20
CA ILE A 142 -38.29 -4.92 -38.26
C ILE A 142 -37.42 -4.28 -37.18
N GLN A 143 -37.08 -5.10 -36.18
CA GLN A 143 -36.25 -4.74 -35.05
C GLN A 143 -34.79 -4.92 -35.49
N GLU A 144 -34.18 -3.89 -36.07
CA GLU A 144 -32.76 -3.93 -36.41
C GLU A 144 -31.92 -3.55 -35.18
N SER A 145 -31.26 -4.56 -34.62
CA SER A 145 -30.36 -4.47 -33.48
C SER A 145 -29.01 -3.88 -33.90
N THR A 146 -28.75 -2.62 -33.56
CA THR A 146 -27.39 -2.07 -33.52
C THR A 146 -26.96 -1.79 -32.08
N GLY A 147 -26.01 -2.58 -31.59
CA GLY A 147 -24.84 -2.08 -30.86
C GLY A 147 -24.92 -1.74 -29.36
N PHE A 148 -26.08 -1.69 -28.72
CA PHE A 148 -26.17 -1.61 -27.25
C PHE A 148 -27.33 -2.47 -26.74
N ALA A 149 -27.08 -3.76 -26.52
CA ALA A 149 -28.07 -4.64 -25.91
C ALA A 149 -28.25 -4.27 -24.42
N GLY A 150 -29.48 -3.88 -24.01
CA GLY A 150 -29.91 -3.89 -22.61
C GLY A 150 -29.78 -2.59 -21.79
N LEU A 151 -29.73 -1.38 -22.40
CA LEU A 151 -29.65 -0.11 -21.66
C LEU A 151 -30.62 0.97 -22.13
N SER A 152 -31.16 1.74 -21.17
CA SER A 152 -31.80 3.04 -21.41
C SER A 152 -30.86 4.18 -21.00
N LEU A 153 -30.22 4.84 -21.97
CA LEU A 153 -29.46 6.09 -21.77
C LEU A 153 -30.31 7.28 -22.22
N ARG A 154 -30.49 8.27 -21.34
CA ARG A 154 -31.19 9.52 -21.65
C ARG A 154 -30.31 10.71 -21.32
N GLY A 155 -30.33 11.74 -22.16
CA GLY A 155 -29.56 12.95 -21.97
C GLY A 155 -30.45 14.19 -22.03
N ARG A 156 -30.11 15.23 -21.26
CA ARG A 156 -30.79 16.53 -21.32
C ARG A 156 -29.85 17.66 -20.93
N THR A 157 -30.14 18.86 -21.40
CA THR A 157 -29.46 20.08 -20.97
C THR A 157 -30.23 20.81 -19.87
N TRP A 158 -29.51 21.63 -19.11
CA TRP A 158 -30.09 22.48 -18.08
C TRP A 158 -29.41 23.86 -18.04
N SER A 159 -30.16 24.89 -17.67
CA SER A 159 -29.67 26.23 -17.38
C SER A 159 -30.11 26.69 -15.99
N LYS A 160 -29.29 27.53 -15.35
CA LYS A 160 -29.68 28.20 -14.10
C LYS A 160 -30.65 29.31 -14.47
N ARG A 161 -31.57 29.66 -13.57
CA ARG A 161 -32.57 30.73 -13.81
C ARG A 161 -31.99 32.08 -14.27
N SER A 162 -30.72 32.33 -13.99
CA SER A 162 -29.99 33.53 -14.37
C SER A 162 -29.31 33.45 -15.75
N ARG A 163 -29.53 32.39 -16.53
CA ARG A 163 -28.90 32.14 -17.83
C ARG A 163 -29.94 31.66 -18.85
N ASP A 164 -29.98 32.34 -19.99
CA ASP A 164 -30.89 32.00 -21.09
C ASP A 164 -30.41 30.79 -21.88
N GLU A 165 -29.12 30.47 -21.81
CA GLU A 165 -28.51 29.37 -22.56
C GLU A 165 -28.09 28.20 -21.65
N PRO A 166 -28.22 26.95 -22.12
CA PRO A 166 -27.82 25.77 -21.39
C PRO A 166 -26.31 25.77 -21.16
N HIS A 167 -25.88 25.43 -19.95
CA HIS A 167 -24.46 25.31 -19.59
C HIS A 167 -24.16 24.02 -18.84
N GLN A 168 -25.17 23.19 -18.66
CA GLN A 168 -25.07 21.90 -18.01
C GLN A 168 -25.70 20.85 -18.90
N VAL A 169 -25.10 19.67 -18.88
CA VAL A 169 -25.66 18.47 -19.49
C VAL A 169 -25.74 17.38 -18.42
N PHE A 170 -26.78 16.57 -18.54
CA PHE A 170 -27.11 15.51 -17.62
C PHE A 170 -27.47 14.25 -18.38
N TRP A 171 -26.89 13.12 -18.00
CA TRP A 171 -27.28 11.81 -18.50
C TRP A 171 -27.79 10.90 -17.40
N THR A 172 -28.88 10.19 -17.65
CA THR A 172 -29.36 9.07 -16.83
C THR A 172 -29.24 7.75 -17.58
N MET A 173 -28.79 6.73 -16.87
CA MET A 173 -28.64 5.37 -17.36
C MET A 173 -29.44 4.47 -16.44
N HIS A 174 -30.25 3.59 -17.02
CA HIS A 174 -30.98 2.57 -16.28
C HIS A 174 -30.75 1.19 -16.90
N GLU A 175 -30.62 0.19 -16.05
CA GLU A 175 -30.61 -1.21 -16.46
C GLU A 175 -31.92 -1.58 -17.15
N ASP A 176 -31.84 -2.49 -18.11
CA ASP A 176 -33.03 -3.17 -18.61
C ASP A 176 -33.63 -4.03 -17.50
N LYS A 177 -34.84 -3.64 -17.05
CA LYS A 177 -35.55 -4.30 -15.95
C LYS A 177 -35.90 -5.76 -16.25
N ALA A 178 -36.04 -6.13 -17.52
CA ALA A 178 -36.34 -7.51 -17.91
C ALA A 178 -35.07 -8.38 -17.89
N ALA A 179 -33.91 -7.83 -18.24
CA ALA A 179 -32.64 -8.56 -18.31
C ALA A 179 -31.89 -8.63 -16.97
N GLN A 180 -32.09 -7.64 -16.08
CA GLN A 180 -31.36 -7.51 -14.80
C GLN A 180 -29.83 -7.62 -14.96
N SER A 181 -29.31 -7.17 -16.10
CA SER A 181 -27.90 -7.28 -16.46
C SER A 181 -27.04 -6.13 -15.92
N GLY A 182 -27.66 -5.08 -15.35
CA GLY A 182 -26.97 -3.85 -14.95
C GLY A 182 -26.75 -2.87 -16.12
N ILE A 183 -26.26 -1.67 -15.80
CA ILE A 183 -25.81 -0.69 -16.81
C ILE A 183 -24.45 -1.10 -17.43
N SER A 184 -24.08 -0.48 -18.56
CA SER A 184 -22.84 -0.76 -19.29
C SER A 184 -21.62 -0.47 -18.42
N ASP A 185 -20.60 -1.31 -18.52
CA ASP A 185 -19.33 -1.14 -17.81
C ASP A 185 -18.53 0.08 -18.28
N GLU A 186 -18.74 0.51 -19.52
CA GLU A 186 -18.13 1.73 -20.04
C GLU A 186 -19.16 2.48 -20.89
N VAL A 187 -19.19 3.79 -20.70
CA VAL A 187 -20.03 4.72 -21.48
C VAL A 187 -19.16 5.85 -21.98
N PHE A 188 -19.28 6.12 -23.28
CA PHE A 188 -18.60 7.21 -23.96
C PHE A 188 -19.59 8.33 -24.21
N LEU A 189 -19.26 9.55 -23.79
CA LEU A 189 -20.12 10.72 -23.88
C LEU A 189 -19.33 11.87 -24.50
N CYS A 190 -19.94 12.71 -25.33
CA CYS A 190 -19.31 13.94 -25.79
C CYS A 190 -20.23 15.16 -25.68
N VAL A 191 -19.61 16.32 -25.50
CA VAL A 191 -20.29 17.62 -25.38
C VAL A 191 -19.60 18.64 -26.26
N VAL A 192 -20.35 19.33 -27.09
CA VAL A 192 -19.92 20.51 -27.83
C VAL A 192 -20.34 21.76 -27.06
N VAL A 193 -19.35 22.60 -26.74
CA VAL A 193 -19.53 23.79 -25.91
C VAL A 193 -19.01 25.01 -26.67
N ARG A 194 -19.87 26.00 -26.87
CA ARG A 194 -19.44 27.33 -27.34
C ARG A 194 -18.61 28.01 -26.27
N HIS A 195 -17.52 28.65 -26.68
CA HIS A 195 -16.70 29.46 -25.77
C HIS A 195 -16.21 30.74 -26.46
N SER A 196 -15.90 31.76 -25.66
CA SER A 196 -15.32 33.03 -26.14
C SER A 196 -13.88 33.27 -25.64
N GLY A 197 -13.34 32.30 -24.89
CA GLY A 197 -12.03 32.31 -24.27
C GLY A 197 -11.89 31.11 -23.32
N PRO A 198 -10.95 31.15 -22.37
CA PRO A 198 -10.76 30.06 -21.41
C PRO A 198 -12.03 29.78 -20.60
N PHE A 199 -12.35 28.50 -20.41
CA PHE A 199 -13.51 28.02 -19.68
C PHE A 199 -13.15 26.79 -18.85
N ARG A 200 -14.07 26.34 -17.99
CA ARG A 200 -13.86 25.19 -17.12
C ARG A 200 -15.08 24.30 -17.01
N ALA A 201 -14.90 23.03 -16.68
CA ALA A 201 -15.98 22.10 -16.40
C ALA A 201 -15.86 21.46 -15.01
N THR A 202 -17.00 21.32 -14.34
CA THR A 202 -17.14 20.43 -13.18
C THR A 202 -17.97 19.22 -13.58
N VAL A 203 -17.61 18.04 -13.07
CA VAL A 203 -18.27 16.79 -13.37
C VAL A 203 -18.59 16.06 -12.07
N GLU A 204 -19.83 15.62 -11.98
CA GLU A 204 -20.34 14.77 -10.92
C GLU A 204 -20.93 13.51 -11.56
N ALA A 205 -20.82 12.38 -10.89
CA ALA A 205 -21.38 11.11 -11.32
C ALA A 205 -21.88 10.33 -10.11
N ARG A 206 -23.09 9.82 -10.20
CA ARG A 206 -23.76 9.04 -9.16
C ARG A 206 -24.16 7.71 -9.77
N ALA A 207 -23.95 6.60 -9.08
CA ALA A 207 -24.39 5.29 -9.54
C ALA A 207 -24.98 4.51 -8.38
N LYS A 208 -26.13 3.88 -8.62
CA LYS A 208 -26.88 3.11 -7.64
C LYS A 208 -26.70 1.63 -7.93
N LEU A 209 -26.27 0.88 -6.93
CA LEU A 209 -26.18 -0.58 -6.95
C LEU A 209 -27.56 -1.20 -6.76
N ALA A 210 -27.79 -2.38 -7.32
CA ALA A 210 -29.06 -3.12 -7.19
C ALA A 210 -29.43 -3.45 -5.73
N ILE A 211 -28.45 -3.43 -4.81
CA ILE A 211 -28.66 -3.57 -3.35
C ILE A 211 -29.04 -2.27 -2.64
N GLY A 212 -29.30 -1.18 -3.37
CA GLY A 212 -29.78 0.09 -2.81
C GLY A 212 -28.69 1.07 -2.37
N ILE A 213 -27.41 0.70 -2.44
CA ILE A 213 -26.29 1.60 -2.13
C ILE A 213 -26.07 2.57 -3.29
N THR A 214 -25.89 3.84 -2.98
CA THR A 214 -25.51 4.88 -3.94
C THR A 214 -24.04 5.24 -3.77
N LEU A 215 -23.27 5.23 -4.86
CA LEU A 215 -21.94 5.80 -4.95
C LEU A 215 -22.02 7.16 -5.65
N GLU A 216 -21.36 8.16 -5.09
CA GLU A 216 -21.22 9.49 -5.69
C GLU A 216 -19.73 9.80 -5.89
N ASN A 217 -19.40 10.42 -7.01
CA ASN A 217 -18.06 10.83 -7.39
C ASN A 217 -18.13 12.22 -8.01
N ALA A 218 -17.21 13.10 -7.66
CA ALA A 218 -16.99 14.37 -8.35
C ALA A 218 -15.56 14.38 -8.94
N PRO A 219 -15.33 13.71 -10.10
CA PRO A 219 -14.02 13.62 -10.72
C PRO A 219 -13.31 14.98 -10.89
N TRP A 220 -14.12 16.02 -11.08
CA TRP A 220 -13.73 17.41 -11.24
C TRP A 220 -14.73 18.30 -10.52
N SER A 221 -14.46 18.65 -9.26
CA SER A 221 -15.34 19.46 -8.42
C SER A 221 -15.12 20.96 -8.66
N LYS A 222 -15.88 21.83 -7.96
CA LYS A 222 -15.69 23.29 -8.03
C LYS A 222 -14.29 23.73 -7.58
N ASP A 223 -13.68 22.98 -6.67
CA ASP A 223 -12.37 23.26 -6.09
C ASP A 223 -11.22 22.69 -6.94
N ASP A 224 -11.54 21.79 -7.88
CA ASP A 224 -10.57 21.16 -8.79
C ASP A 224 -11.20 20.84 -10.17
N PRO A 225 -11.59 21.89 -10.93
CA PRO A 225 -12.32 21.74 -12.18
C PRO A 225 -11.39 21.37 -13.35
N LEU A 226 -11.96 20.82 -14.43
CA LEU A 226 -11.30 20.75 -15.74
C LEU A 226 -11.10 22.15 -16.27
N LEU A 227 -9.88 22.52 -16.64
CA LEU A 227 -9.55 23.80 -17.24
C LEU A 227 -9.40 23.64 -18.76
N PHE A 228 -9.91 24.58 -19.54
CA PHE A 228 -9.80 24.63 -20.99
C PHE A 228 -9.32 26.02 -21.39
N ASP A 229 -8.18 26.09 -22.07
CA ASP A 229 -7.61 27.35 -22.55
C ASP A 229 -8.33 27.91 -23.79
N GLY A 230 -9.17 27.10 -24.43
CA GLY A 230 -9.89 27.48 -25.65
C GLY A 230 -9.13 27.22 -26.95
N ILE A 231 -7.92 26.65 -26.90
CA ILE A 231 -7.03 26.56 -28.06
C ILE A 231 -6.31 25.20 -28.14
N THR A 232 -5.85 24.63 -27.02
CA THR A 232 -4.97 23.45 -27.02
C THR A 232 -5.74 22.15 -27.04
N GLY A 233 -5.91 21.58 -28.24
CA GLY A 233 -6.53 20.26 -28.42
C GLY A 233 -5.79 19.14 -27.69
N LYS A 234 -6.51 18.06 -27.37
CA LYS A 234 -6.02 16.87 -26.67
C LYS A 234 -6.61 15.60 -27.24
N GLY A 235 -5.81 14.52 -27.21
CA GLY A 235 -6.22 13.22 -27.74
C GLY A 235 -6.41 13.23 -29.26
N PRO A 236 -7.03 12.18 -29.83
CA PRO A 236 -7.45 12.18 -31.22
C PRO A 236 -8.24 13.44 -31.55
N GLN A 237 -8.05 14.00 -32.74
CA GLN A 237 -8.78 15.18 -33.20
C GLN A 237 -9.87 14.76 -34.19
N MET A 238 -10.98 15.48 -34.21
CA MET A 238 -12.04 15.23 -35.20
C MET A 238 -11.57 15.68 -36.58
N ASP A 239 -11.94 14.92 -37.61
CA ASP A 239 -11.49 15.18 -38.99
C ASP A 239 -12.03 16.51 -39.55
N THR A 240 -13.14 17.01 -39.02
CA THR A 240 -13.70 18.31 -39.38
C THR A 240 -13.73 19.27 -38.19
N PRO A 241 -13.33 20.54 -38.38
CA PRO A 241 -13.47 21.59 -37.39
C PRO A 241 -14.87 22.23 -37.41
N LYS A 242 -15.82 21.78 -38.24
CA LYS A 242 -17.21 22.30 -38.28
C LYS A 242 -18.17 21.30 -37.65
N TYR A 243 -18.44 21.46 -36.35
CA TYR A 243 -19.22 20.48 -35.59
C TYR A 243 -20.71 20.50 -35.93
N ASP A 244 -21.25 21.63 -36.38
CA ASP A 244 -22.64 21.78 -36.84
C ASP A 244 -22.93 21.04 -38.16
N SER A 245 -21.88 20.63 -38.89
CA SER A 245 -22.01 19.85 -40.11
C SER A 245 -22.06 18.33 -39.88
N LEU A 246 -21.85 17.88 -38.64
CA LEU A 246 -21.78 16.46 -38.28
C LEU A 246 -23.15 15.91 -37.91
N ASP A 247 -23.58 14.87 -38.62
CA ASP A 247 -24.78 14.10 -38.29
C ASP A 247 -24.52 13.02 -37.22
N ALA A 248 -25.58 12.31 -36.83
CA ALA A 248 -25.51 11.28 -35.79
C ALA A 248 -24.59 10.09 -36.13
N GLU A 249 -24.36 9.79 -37.41
CA GLU A 249 -23.47 8.71 -37.83
C GLU A 249 -22.02 9.08 -37.56
N HIS A 250 -21.61 10.30 -37.91
CA HIS A 250 -20.28 10.80 -37.61
C HIS A 250 -19.98 10.81 -36.10
N TRP A 251 -20.94 11.23 -35.26
CA TRP A 251 -20.77 11.18 -33.80
C TRP A 251 -20.67 9.74 -33.26
N ARG A 252 -21.40 8.80 -33.86
CA ARG A 252 -21.31 7.37 -33.51
C ARG A 252 -19.95 6.80 -33.90
N GLU A 253 -19.48 7.07 -35.11
CA GLU A 253 -18.17 6.64 -35.58
C GLU A 253 -17.05 7.20 -34.70
N TRP A 254 -17.13 8.49 -34.38
CA TRP A 254 -16.21 9.16 -33.46
C TRP A 254 -16.12 8.42 -32.12
N LEU A 255 -17.25 8.19 -31.43
CA LEU A 255 -17.24 7.48 -30.15
C LEU A 255 -16.76 6.02 -30.30
N SER A 256 -17.11 5.35 -31.40
CA SER A 256 -16.70 3.95 -31.65
C SER A 256 -15.19 3.78 -31.86
N SER A 257 -14.51 4.82 -32.34
CA SER A 257 -13.07 4.80 -32.56
C SER A 257 -12.29 4.56 -31.26
N PHE A 258 -12.83 5.02 -30.12
CA PHE A 258 -12.24 4.85 -28.80
C PHE A 258 -12.44 3.46 -28.20
N SER A 259 -13.39 2.67 -28.72
CA SER A 259 -13.63 1.29 -28.27
C SER A 259 -12.71 0.26 -28.95
N ARG A 260 -12.27 0.50 -30.20
CA ARG A 260 -11.48 -0.46 -31.01
C ARG A 260 -10.00 -0.57 -30.57
N THR A 261 -9.48 0.39 -29.82
CA THR A 261 -8.06 0.50 -29.45
C THR A 261 -7.59 -0.54 -28.40
N LYS A 262 -8.49 -1.34 -27.81
CA LYS A 262 -8.14 -2.46 -26.92
C LYS A 262 -7.46 -3.66 -27.64
N SER A 263 -7.52 -3.73 -28.99
CA SER A 263 -7.07 -4.91 -29.75
C SER A 263 -5.57 -4.98 -30.08
N PHE A 264 -4.79 -3.91 -29.91
CA PHE A 264 -3.37 -3.90 -30.32
C PHE A 264 -2.38 -4.33 -29.22
N ALA A 265 -2.77 -4.24 -27.94
CA ALA A 265 -1.91 -4.58 -26.81
C ALA A 265 -1.89 -6.08 -26.44
N SER A 266 -2.70 -6.92 -27.10
CA SER A 266 -2.86 -8.35 -26.81
C SER A 266 -2.20 -9.31 -27.80
N SER A 267 -1.43 -8.81 -28.79
CA SER A 267 -0.96 -9.64 -29.92
C SER A 267 0.47 -10.22 -29.79
N ILE A 268 1.08 -10.30 -28.60
CA ILE A 268 2.33 -11.04 -28.42
C ILE A 268 2.25 -11.94 -27.18
N ARG A 269 1.61 -13.10 -27.35
CA ARG A 269 2.02 -14.44 -26.89
C ARG A 269 0.82 -15.39 -26.89
N SER A 270 0.64 -16.08 -28.02
CA SER A 270 -0.06 -17.35 -28.08
C SER A 270 0.34 -18.13 -29.33
N PHE A 271 1.48 -18.83 -29.25
CA PHE A 271 1.58 -20.08 -29.99
C PHE A 271 1.15 -21.20 -29.04
N GLN A 272 -0.09 -21.63 -29.24
CA GLN A 272 -0.66 -22.84 -28.63
C GLN A 272 0.06 -24.06 -29.24
N SER A 273 0.57 -24.93 -28.38
CA SER A 273 0.56 -26.37 -28.66
C SER A 273 -0.68 -26.95 -28.00
N ALA A 274 -1.48 -27.61 -28.81
CA ALA A 274 -2.82 -28.08 -28.52
C ALA A 274 -2.87 -29.25 -27.53
N THR A 275 -3.90 -29.20 -26.67
CA THR A 275 -4.76 -30.31 -26.18
C THR A 275 -4.08 -31.57 -25.63
N ARG A 276 -4.32 -32.00 -24.39
CA ARG A 276 -5.60 -32.59 -23.94
C ARG A 276 -5.49 -32.99 -22.45
N GLU A 277 -6.67 -33.07 -21.84
CA GLU A 277 -7.03 -33.69 -20.55
C GLU A 277 -6.90 -32.86 -19.27
N ALA A 278 -8.09 -32.63 -18.71
CA ALA A 278 -8.40 -31.87 -17.53
C ALA A 278 -7.90 -32.55 -16.26
N ARG A 279 -7.15 -31.80 -15.45
CA ARG A 279 -7.14 -31.89 -13.99
C ARG A 279 -6.72 -30.53 -13.43
N ASP A 280 -7.72 -29.81 -12.93
CA ASP A 280 -7.68 -28.86 -11.81
C ASP A 280 -6.31 -28.19 -11.54
N LEU A 281 -5.87 -27.27 -12.41
CA LEU A 281 -4.71 -26.43 -12.16
C LEU A 281 -5.15 -25.22 -11.33
N ARG A 282 -5.19 -25.40 -10.01
CA ARG A 282 -5.01 -24.26 -9.09
C ARG A 282 -3.70 -23.57 -9.48
N ALA A 283 -3.72 -22.24 -9.60
CA ALA A 283 -2.51 -21.43 -9.76
C ALA A 283 -1.41 -21.95 -8.79
N PRO A 284 -0.13 -22.04 -9.22
CA PRO A 284 0.92 -22.58 -8.37
C PRO A 284 0.93 -21.80 -7.05
N ARG A 285 0.57 -22.48 -5.97
CA ARG A 285 0.65 -21.92 -4.63
C ARG A 285 2.12 -21.75 -4.33
N ASP A 286 2.53 -20.52 -4.08
CA ASP A 286 3.82 -20.18 -3.51
C ASP A 286 4.04 -21.04 -2.24
N PRO A 287 5.04 -21.93 -2.23
CA PRO A 287 5.14 -22.96 -1.21
C PRO A 287 5.48 -22.34 0.15
N LEU A 288 4.80 -22.82 1.19
CA LEU A 288 4.95 -22.32 2.55
C LEU A 288 6.36 -22.61 3.10
N ALA A 289 6.88 -21.71 3.94
CA ALA A 289 8.12 -21.94 4.69
C ALA A 289 7.79 -22.52 6.07
N TYR A 290 8.53 -23.54 6.47
CA TYR A 290 8.43 -24.21 7.76
C TYR A 290 9.73 -24.00 8.52
N ARG A 291 9.65 -23.54 9.77
CA ARG A 291 10.78 -23.50 10.69
C ARG A 291 10.90 -24.84 11.39
N ILE A 292 12.11 -25.37 11.49
CA ILE A 292 12.46 -26.56 12.26
C ILE A 292 13.43 -26.14 13.36
N ARG A 293 13.17 -26.56 14.59
CA ARG A 293 14.00 -26.32 15.79
C ARG A 293 14.31 -27.63 16.49
N ALA A 294 15.18 -27.58 17.50
CA ALA A 294 15.66 -28.74 18.25
C ALA A 294 16.40 -29.76 17.37
N ILE A 295 16.99 -29.30 16.27
CA ILE A 295 17.88 -30.13 15.45
C ILE A 295 19.18 -30.31 16.24
N PRO A 296 19.69 -31.52 16.45
CA PRO A 296 20.94 -31.72 17.18
C PRO A 296 22.10 -30.95 16.55
N ALA A 297 22.98 -30.36 17.39
CA ALA A 297 24.15 -29.63 16.90
C ALA A 297 25.10 -30.48 16.03
N SER A 298 25.08 -31.80 16.20
CA SER A 298 25.85 -32.78 15.42
C SER A 298 25.35 -32.97 13.99
N TRP A 299 24.10 -32.61 13.68
CA TRP A 299 23.52 -32.86 12.36
C TRP A 299 24.06 -31.88 11.32
N SER A 300 24.43 -32.40 10.15
CA SER A 300 24.64 -31.58 8.95
C SER A 300 23.31 -31.26 8.27
N ASP A 301 23.34 -30.29 7.36
CA ASP A 301 22.21 -29.98 6.48
C ASP A 301 21.82 -31.19 5.61
N THR A 302 22.80 -31.89 5.06
CA THR A 302 22.57 -33.12 4.27
C THR A 302 21.91 -34.20 5.11
N TYR A 303 22.41 -34.44 6.33
CA TYR A 303 21.86 -35.45 7.22
C TYR A 303 20.42 -35.13 7.63
N LEU A 304 20.14 -33.86 7.95
CA LEU A 304 18.77 -33.41 8.18
C LEU A 304 17.89 -33.71 6.97
N LEU A 305 18.30 -33.32 5.76
CA LEU A 305 17.49 -33.51 4.56
C LEU A 305 17.21 -34.98 4.27
N ASP A 306 18.20 -35.86 4.43
CA ASP A 306 18.03 -37.30 4.28
C ASP A 306 17.01 -37.83 5.30
N LYS A 307 17.15 -37.46 6.59
CA LYS A 307 16.20 -37.86 7.64
C LYS A 307 14.78 -37.35 7.39
N LEU A 308 14.62 -36.13 6.89
CA LEU A 308 13.31 -35.59 6.53
C LEU A 308 12.72 -36.30 5.32
N ALA A 309 13.53 -36.65 4.33
CA ALA A 309 13.10 -37.40 3.16
C ALA A 309 12.58 -38.78 3.56
N ASP A 310 13.28 -39.47 4.46
CA ASP A 310 12.88 -40.77 5.00
C ASP A 310 11.61 -40.67 5.88
N LEU A 311 11.60 -39.73 6.83
CA LEU A 311 10.49 -39.49 7.75
C LEU A 311 9.16 -39.30 7.00
N PHE A 312 9.21 -38.54 5.90
CA PHE A 312 8.02 -38.23 5.11
C PHE A 312 7.83 -39.13 3.89
N GLN A 313 8.69 -40.12 3.68
CA GLN A 313 8.65 -41.05 2.55
C GLN A 313 8.58 -40.31 1.20
N MET A 314 9.47 -39.32 1.02
CA MET A 314 9.50 -38.43 -0.13
C MET A 314 9.83 -39.19 -1.42
N ARG A 315 8.99 -39.02 -2.45
CA ARG A 315 9.09 -39.79 -3.71
C ARG A 315 10.37 -39.50 -4.49
N ALA A 316 10.85 -38.25 -4.47
CA ALA A 316 12.11 -37.87 -5.09
C ALA A 316 13.23 -37.64 -4.06
N GLY A 317 13.07 -38.18 -2.84
CA GLY A 317 14.00 -38.02 -1.74
C GLY A 317 14.19 -36.54 -1.36
N THR A 318 15.43 -36.15 -1.10
CA THR A 318 15.80 -34.78 -0.69
C THR A 318 15.44 -33.70 -1.71
N LYS A 319 15.23 -34.04 -2.99
CA LYS A 319 14.85 -33.08 -4.05
C LYS A 319 13.44 -32.52 -3.90
N ASP A 320 12.60 -33.14 -3.07
CA ASP A 320 11.26 -32.63 -2.73
C ASP A 320 11.30 -31.56 -1.63
N ILE A 321 12.46 -31.34 -1.01
CA ILE A 321 12.67 -30.44 0.11
C ILE A 321 13.64 -29.33 -0.32
N LEU A 322 13.21 -28.08 -0.19
CA LEU A 322 14.06 -26.92 -0.40
C LEU A 322 14.56 -26.44 0.97
N LEU A 323 15.86 -26.59 1.22
CA LEU A 323 16.51 -26.00 2.39
C LEU A 323 16.75 -24.51 2.13
N LEU A 324 16.08 -23.67 2.91
CA LEU A 324 16.09 -22.22 2.80
C LEU A 324 17.13 -21.60 3.75
N SER A 325 17.19 -22.07 4.99
CA SER A 325 18.14 -21.64 6.02
C SER A 325 18.61 -22.84 6.82
N PHE A 326 19.86 -22.85 7.25
CA PHE A 326 20.41 -23.85 8.18
C PHE A 326 21.51 -23.20 9.02
N SER A 327 21.26 -23.08 10.32
CA SER A 327 22.07 -22.23 11.19
C SER A 327 21.97 -22.66 12.66
N PRO A 328 23.01 -22.42 13.47
CA PRO A 328 22.95 -22.65 14.92
C PRO A 328 21.81 -21.88 15.59
N SER A 329 21.36 -22.35 16.75
CA SER A 329 20.35 -21.65 17.52
C SER A 329 20.71 -20.20 17.80
N ALA A 330 19.70 -19.31 17.76
CA ALA A 330 19.90 -17.92 18.18
C ALA A 330 20.34 -17.85 19.65
N PHE A 331 19.91 -18.83 20.45
CA PHE A 331 20.21 -18.96 21.88
C PHE A 331 21.49 -19.76 22.07
N PRO A 332 22.59 -19.13 22.53
CA PRO A 332 23.91 -19.78 22.59
C PRO A 332 23.99 -20.93 23.60
N LEU A 333 23.10 -20.94 24.61
CA LEU A 333 23.05 -22.00 25.62
C LEU A 333 22.33 -23.26 25.12
N ARG A 334 21.67 -23.19 23.95
CA ARG A 334 21.05 -24.36 23.33
C ARG A 334 22.01 -24.93 22.31
N HIS A 335 22.50 -26.13 22.59
CA HIS A 335 23.36 -26.89 21.66
C HIS A 335 22.51 -27.56 20.56
N GLU A 336 21.78 -26.73 19.81
CA GLU A 336 20.86 -27.14 18.75
C GLU A 336 21.04 -26.24 17.51
N GLN A 337 20.54 -26.72 16.38
CA GLN A 337 20.44 -25.99 15.13
C GLN A 337 18.97 -25.70 14.78
N ASN A 338 18.78 -24.77 13.87
CA ASN A 338 17.51 -24.42 13.27
C ASN A 338 17.60 -24.52 11.76
N ALA A 339 16.50 -24.93 11.14
CA ALA A 339 16.35 -24.91 9.70
C ALA A 339 15.09 -24.14 9.30
N VAL A 340 15.11 -23.60 8.09
CA VAL A 340 13.90 -23.20 7.38
C VAL A 340 13.85 -24.05 6.12
N VAL A 341 12.71 -24.70 5.88
CA VAL A 341 12.49 -25.54 4.72
C VAL A 341 11.20 -25.17 4.00
N SER A 342 11.12 -25.51 2.72
CA SER A 342 9.88 -25.45 1.95
C SER A 342 9.71 -26.74 1.16
N PHE A 343 8.47 -27.04 0.78
CA PHE A 343 8.12 -28.24 0.01
C PHE A 343 7.49 -27.81 -1.32
N PRO A 344 8.29 -27.59 -2.39
CA PRO A 344 7.79 -27.07 -3.66
C PRO A 344 6.73 -27.96 -4.33
N ARG A 345 6.72 -29.26 -4.02
CA ARG A 345 5.74 -30.23 -4.53
C ARG A 345 4.56 -30.47 -3.59
N GLY A 346 4.42 -29.63 -2.56
CA GLY A 346 3.39 -29.73 -1.52
C GLY A 346 3.95 -30.32 -0.23
N PRO A 347 3.47 -29.85 0.94
CA PRO A 347 3.96 -30.31 2.24
C PRO A 347 3.53 -31.76 2.52
N PRO A 348 4.29 -32.48 3.38
CA PRO A 348 3.89 -33.78 3.91
C PRO A 348 2.50 -33.73 4.55
N GLN A 349 1.74 -34.83 4.44
CA GLN A 349 0.36 -34.90 4.95
C GLN A 349 0.26 -34.56 6.44
N VAL A 350 1.24 -34.97 7.26
CA VAL A 350 1.27 -34.68 8.69
C VAL A 350 1.31 -33.17 9.00
N LEU A 351 1.83 -32.35 8.08
CA LEU A 351 1.91 -30.90 8.21
C LEU A 351 0.69 -30.17 7.59
N THR A 352 -0.38 -30.89 7.25
CA THR A 352 -1.59 -30.34 6.60
C THR A 352 -2.86 -30.39 7.46
N ASP A 353 -2.72 -30.74 8.74
CA ASP A 353 -3.84 -30.89 9.70
C ASP A 353 -4.38 -29.57 10.28
N GLY A 354 -3.98 -28.43 9.71
CA GLY A 354 -4.42 -27.10 10.14
C GLY A 354 -3.75 -26.58 11.42
N LYS A 355 -2.87 -27.37 12.05
CA LYS A 355 -2.04 -26.87 13.16
C LYS A 355 -1.02 -25.86 12.65
N GLN A 356 -0.40 -25.16 13.61
CA GLN A 356 0.70 -24.23 13.34
C GLN A 356 2.04 -24.71 13.89
N ARG A 357 2.04 -25.82 14.65
CA ARG A 357 3.21 -26.43 15.29
C ARG A 357 3.05 -27.95 15.36
N TRP A 358 4.15 -28.67 15.12
CA TRP A 358 4.25 -30.12 15.21
C TRP A 358 5.53 -30.51 15.93
N VAL A 359 5.51 -31.64 16.63
CA VAL A 359 6.69 -32.29 17.19
C VAL A 359 6.75 -33.67 16.56
N LEU A 360 7.85 -33.97 15.87
CA LEU A 360 8.03 -35.22 15.12
C LEU A 360 9.27 -35.94 15.63
N GLU A 361 9.13 -37.21 15.95
CA GLU A 361 10.24 -38.06 16.34
C GLU A 361 10.99 -38.56 15.10
N VAL A 362 12.31 -38.50 15.15
CA VAL A 362 13.20 -38.99 14.12
C VAL A 362 14.21 -39.94 14.76
N GLU A 363 14.30 -41.15 14.22
CA GLU A 363 15.28 -42.14 14.66
C GLU A 363 16.68 -41.73 14.22
N GLU A 364 17.57 -41.52 15.19
CA GLU A 364 18.99 -41.31 14.97
C GLU A 364 19.71 -42.66 14.97
N GLU A 365 20.56 -42.87 13.95
CA GLU A 365 21.35 -44.11 13.88
C GLU A 365 22.38 -44.14 15.00
N PRO A 366 22.63 -45.32 15.61
CA PRO A 366 23.57 -45.44 16.71
C PRO A 366 24.97 -45.00 16.29
N SER A 367 25.57 -44.12 17.09
CA SER A 367 26.98 -43.73 16.94
C SER A 367 27.90 -44.87 17.37
N ILE A 368 29.16 -44.84 16.95
CA ILE A 368 30.20 -45.83 17.34
C ILE A 368 30.33 -45.98 18.87
N SER A 369 29.88 -44.98 19.65
CA SER A 369 29.94 -44.94 21.12
C SER A 369 28.65 -45.36 21.84
N THR A 370 27.52 -45.55 21.17
CA THR A 370 26.23 -45.84 21.83
C THR A 370 25.45 -46.91 21.06
N SER A 371 25.18 -48.06 21.70
CA SER A 371 24.47 -49.19 21.10
C SER A 371 22.94 -49.03 21.07
N GLU A 372 22.40 -47.90 21.52
CA GLU A 372 20.96 -47.64 21.63
C GLU A 372 20.50 -46.70 20.50
N VAL A 373 19.34 -47.01 19.91
CA VAL A 373 18.64 -46.11 18.97
C VAL A 373 18.07 -44.95 19.79
N HIS A 374 18.40 -43.72 19.42
CA HIS A 374 17.89 -42.53 20.08
C HIS A 374 16.88 -41.84 19.18
N ASN A 375 15.71 -41.51 19.74
CA ASN A 375 14.71 -40.69 19.06
C ASN A 375 14.98 -39.22 19.36
N VAL A 376 15.08 -38.42 18.29
CA VAL A 376 15.23 -36.97 18.35
C VAL A 376 13.90 -36.33 18.03
N GLU A 377 13.42 -35.44 18.90
CA GLU A 377 12.21 -34.66 18.66
C GLU A 377 12.52 -33.38 17.88
N LEU A 378 12.09 -33.32 16.62
CA LEU A 378 12.16 -32.11 15.81
C LEU A 378 10.88 -31.28 15.96
N VAL A 379 11.03 -29.98 16.19
CA VAL A 379 9.89 -29.06 16.37
C VAL A 379 9.68 -28.24 15.10
N PHE A 380 8.57 -28.50 14.40
CA PHE A 380 8.14 -27.74 13.22
C PHE A 380 7.16 -26.65 13.62
N ASP A 381 7.25 -25.47 13.00
CA ASP A 381 6.21 -24.44 13.08
C ASP A 381 6.16 -23.54 11.83
N ILE A 382 5.01 -22.90 11.64
CA ILE A 382 4.77 -21.91 10.57
C ILE A 382 4.48 -20.52 11.13
N THR A 383 4.68 -20.27 12.44
CA THR A 383 4.41 -18.96 13.05
C THR A 383 5.64 -18.08 13.11
N PHE A 384 6.83 -18.71 13.20
CA PHE A 384 8.11 -18.02 13.33
C PHE A 384 8.18 -17.11 14.56
N GLU A 385 7.40 -17.39 15.61
CA GLU A 385 7.45 -16.64 16.88
C GLU A 385 8.83 -16.79 17.55
N GLY A 386 9.35 -15.69 18.09
CA GLY A 386 10.70 -15.58 18.63
C GLY A 386 11.77 -15.45 17.53
N PHE A 387 13.03 -15.64 17.92
CA PHE A 387 14.14 -15.53 16.97
C PHE A 387 14.23 -16.73 16.03
N THR A 388 14.49 -16.43 14.76
CA THR A 388 14.85 -17.40 13.73
C THR A 388 16.08 -16.88 13.00
N PRO A 389 17.23 -17.55 13.10
CA PRO A 389 18.39 -17.22 12.30
C PRO A 389 18.19 -17.58 10.82
N LEU A 390 18.69 -16.71 9.95
CA LEU A 390 18.54 -16.78 8.51
C LEU A 390 19.90 -16.94 7.83
N GLY A 391 19.91 -17.66 6.71
CA GLY A 391 21.10 -17.92 5.90
C GLY A 391 21.68 -19.33 6.11
N THR A 392 22.68 -19.66 5.31
CA THR A 392 23.38 -20.95 5.35
C THR A 392 24.79 -20.73 5.86
N ASN A 393 25.03 -20.99 7.15
CA ASN A 393 26.35 -20.83 7.78
C ASN A 393 27.15 -22.15 7.82
N SER A 394 26.79 -23.14 7.00
CA SER A 394 27.37 -24.49 7.03
C SER A 394 28.90 -24.50 6.86
N ASN A 395 29.45 -23.54 6.10
CA ASN A 395 30.91 -23.41 5.89
C ASN A 395 31.65 -22.60 6.98
N GLN A 396 30.97 -22.08 8.00
CA GLN A 396 31.54 -21.23 9.06
C GLN A 396 31.13 -21.68 10.46
N MET A 397 30.84 -22.98 10.62
CA MET A 397 30.49 -23.57 11.92
C MET A 397 31.63 -23.35 12.92
N GLY A 398 31.35 -22.63 14.02
CA GLY A 398 32.32 -22.29 15.07
C GLY A 398 33.03 -20.94 14.90
N ALA A 399 32.82 -20.21 13.80
CA ALA A 399 33.31 -18.84 13.68
C ALA A 399 32.59 -17.91 14.69
N PRO A 400 33.30 -16.97 15.33
CA PRO A 400 32.67 -16.03 16.25
C PRO A 400 31.65 -15.16 15.50
N ILE A 401 30.56 -14.81 16.17
CA ILE A 401 29.57 -13.86 15.63
C ILE A 401 30.09 -12.45 15.92
N SER A 402 30.33 -11.67 14.87
CA SER A 402 30.86 -10.31 14.94
C SER A 402 29.77 -9.25 15.10
N ALA A 403 28.57 -9.49 14.58
CA ALA A 403 27.44 -8.56 14.69
C ALA A 403 26.09 -9.28 14.57
N ASP A 404 25.03 -8.67 15.10
CA ASP A 404 23.64 -9.12 14.94
C ASP A 404 22.84 -8.11 14.10
N ILE A 405 22.18 -8.58 13.04
CA ILE A 405 21.11 -7.85 12.35
C ILE A 405 19.78 -8.45 12.81
N ILE A 406 18.95 -7.66 13.49
CA ILE A 406 17.67 -8.10 14.04
C ILE A 406 16.52 -7.45 13.26
N VAL A 407 15.68 -8.29 12.69
CA VAL A 407 14.57 -7.90 11.82
C VAL A 407 13.24 -8.10 12.55
N VAL A 408 12.41 -7.07 12.61
CA VAL A 408 11.13 -7.05 13.34
C VAL A 408 9.98 -6.67 12.39
N PRO A 409 9.00 -7.55 12.14
CA PRO A 409 7.88 -7.29 11.24
C PRO A 409 6.87 -6.29 11.83
N GLY A 410 5.91 -5.85 11.02
CA GLY A 410 4.81 -4.98 11.45
C GLY A 410 3.61 -5.70 12.06
N LEU A 411 2.54 -4.93 12.34
CA LEU A 411 1.28 -5.42 12.89
C LEU A 411 0.67 -6.49 12.00
N GLY A 412 0.33 -7.65 12.59
CA GLY A 412 -0.19 -8.82 11.87
C GLY A 412 0.79 -9.41 10.85
N GLY A 413 2.05 -8.96 10.86
CA GLY A 413 3.09 -9.38 9.93
C GLY A 413 3.72 -10.71 10.35
N HIS A 414 3.79 -11.64 9.40
CA HIS A 414 4.52 -12.90 9.60
C HIS A 414 6.03 -12.66 9.52
N ALA A 415 6.82 -13.12 10.50
CA ALA A 415 8.26 -12.81 10.63
C ALA A 415 9.10 -13.17 9.40
N TYR A 416 8.81 -14.30 8.74
CA TYR A 416 9.43 -14.68 7.46
C TYR A 416 8.73 -14.03 6.26
N GLY A 417 7.43 -14.31 6.07
CA GLY A 417 6.66 -13.88 4.90
C GLY A 417 6.52 -12.36 4.69
N SER A 418 6.71 -11.53 5.72
CA SER A 418 6.61 -10.06 5.57
C SER A 418 7.71 -9.49 4.67
N PHE A 419 8.86 -10.15 4.63
CA PHE A 419 10.06 -9.75 3.89
C PHE A 419 10.25 -10.55 2.58
N LYS A 420 9.27 -11.40 2.24
CA LYS A 420 9.27 -12.16 0.99
C LYS A 420 8.67 -11.33 -0.15
N GLU A 421 9.21 -11.46 -1.36
CA GLU A 421 8.67 -10.79 -2.53
C GLU A 421 7.18 -11.12 -2.75
N ARG A 422 6.45 -10.20 -3.35
CA ARG A 422 5.01 -10.39 -3.59
C ARG A 422 4.79 -11.42 -4.70
N GLY A 423 4.15 -12.54 -4.36
CA GLY A 423 3.76 -13.58 -5.32
C GLY A 423 4.91 -14.48 -5.78
N GLY A 424 6.05 -14.44 -5.10
CA GLY A 424 7.21 -15.28 -5.38
C GLY A 424 7.85 -15.85 -4.12
N SER A 425 8.87 -16.69 -4.31
CA SER A 425 9.53 -17.41 -3.22
C SER A 425 10.75 -16.67 -2.65
N TYR A 426 11.22 -15.63 -3.32
CA TYR A 426 12.45 -14.93 -2.94
C TYR A 426 12.28 -14.12 -1.64
N MET A 427 13.13 -14.38 -0.66
CA MET A 427 13.15 -13.69 0.63
C MET A 427 14.53 -13.05 0.85
N TRP A 428 14.63 -11.75 0.54
CA TRP A 428 15.89 -11.03 0.39
C TRP A 428 16.81 -11.09 1.62
N LEU A 429 16.27 -11.18 2.85
CA LEU A 429 17.08 -11.30 4.07
C LEU A 429 17.89 -12.60 4.10
N GLN A 430 17.29 -13.68 3.60
CA GLN A 430 17.90 -15.00 3.60
C GLN A 430 18.68 -15.25 2.30
N ASP A 431 18.07 -14.93 1.16
CA ASP A 431 18.56 -15.37 -0.14
C ASP A 431 19.73 -14.52 -0.64
N SER A 432 19.75 -13.23 -0.24
CA SER A 432 20.75 -12.22 -0.61
C SER A 432 21.49 -11.63 0.57
N LEU A 433 20.82 -10.96 1.51
CA LEU A 433 21.47 -10.19 2.57
C LEU A 433 22.47 -11.02 3.37
N ALA A 434 22.09 -12.24 3.79
CA ALA A 434 22.98 -13.13 4.54
C ALA A 434 24.28 -13.46 3.79
N LYS A 435 24.29 -13.40 2.45
CA LYS A 435 25.46 -13.61 1.59
C LYS A 435 26.17 -12.30 1.24
N ASP A 436 25.41 -11.24 0.95
CA ASP A 436 25.94 -9.99 0.39
C ASP A 436 26.69 -9.13 1.43
N ILE A 437 26.50 -9.40 2.73
CA ILE A 437 27.17 -8.70 3.84
C ILE A 437 28.49 -9.34 4.29
N GLN A 438 28.73 -10.63 4.00
CA GLN A 438 29.91 -11.35 4.52
C GLN A 438 31.22 -11.08 3.76
N PRO A 439 31.25 -10.95 2.42
CA PRO A 439 32.50 -10.84 1.67
C PRO A 439 33.17 -9.45 1.73
N GLU A 440 32.39 -8.41 2.02
CA GLU A 440 32.81 -7.02 1.79
C GLU A 440 33.11 -6.23 3.08
N VAL A 441 32.77 -6.77 4.25
CA VAL A 441 33.07 -6.11 5.52
C VAL A 441 34.23 -6.87 6.19
N PRO A 442 35.36 -6.21 6.51
CA PRO A 442 36.43 -6.79 7.29
C PRO A 442 36.00 -6.92 8.76
N THR A 443 35.02 -7.79 9.02
CA THR A 443 34.58 -8.15 10.37
C THR A 443 35.46 -9.24 10.93
N THR A 444 35.57 -9.30 12.25
CA THR A 444 36.32 -10.34 12.98
C THR A 444 35.64 -11.72 12.97
N GLY A 445 34.48 -11.83 12.31
CA GLY A 445 33.61 -13.00 12.34
C GLY A 445 32.33 -12.82 11.51
N VAL A 446 31.36 -13.71 11.70
CA VAL A 446 30.13 -13.80 10.91
C VAL A 446 29.08 -12.79 11.36
N VAL A 447 28.45 -12.10 10.41
CA VAL A 447 27.26 -11.27 10.70
C VAL A 447 26.02 -12.17 10.73
N ARG A 448 25.32 -12.19 11.87
CA ARG A 448 24.13 -13.04 12.07
C ARG A 448 22.86 -12.27 11.74
N VAL A 449 22.08 -12.74 10.76
CA VAL A 449 20.75 -12.19 10.44
C VAL A 449 19.68 -12.98 11.18
N LEU A 450 18.84 -12.28 11.95
CA LEU A 450 17.79 -12.85 12.77
C LEU A 450 16.45 -12.18 12.45
N THR A 451 15.40 -12.96 12.16
CA THR A 451 14.03 -12.42 12.20
C THR A 451 13.38 -12.74 13.55
N TYR A 452 12.61 -11.80 14.09
CA TYR A 452 11.90 -11.92 15.36
C TYR A 452 10.39 -11.85 15.14
N GLY A 453 9.68 -12.96 15.32
CA GLY A 453 8.22 -13.00 15.26
C GLY A 453 7.56 -12.76 16.61
N TYR A 454 6.40 -12.10 16.59
CA TYR A 454 5.56 -11.89 17.76
C TYR A 454 4.08 -11.89 17.38
N GLU A 455 3.22 -12.28 18.32
CA GLU A 455 1.77 -12.28 18.12
C GLU A 455 1.25 -10.85 18.04
N SER A 456 0.73 -10.49 16.88
CA SER A 456 0.11 -9.19 16.62
C SER A 456 -1.00 -9.28 15.56
N ARG A 457 -1.57 -10.47 15.37
CA ARG A 457 -2.75 -10.67 14.51
C ARG A 457 -3.84 -9.72 14.98
N VAL A 458 -4.51 -9.14 13.99
CA VAL A 458 -5.56 -8.15 14.23
C VAL A 458 -6.93 -8.83 14.27
N ALA A 459 -7.21 -9.74 13.35
CA ALA A 459 -8.44 -10.55 13.34
C ALA A 459 -8.26 -11.81 14.20
N GLU A 460 -9.35 -12.23 14.86
CA GLU A 460 -9.43 -13.46 15.67
C GLU A 460 -8.27 -13.59 16.69
N SER A 461 -7.83 -12.46 17.22
CA SER A 461 -6.78 -12.41 18.21
C SER A 461 -7.35 -12.58 19.61
N HIS A 462 -6.73 -13.46 20.38
CA HIS A 462 -7.00 -13.63 21.81
C HIS A 462 -5.91 -12.99 22.68
N CYS A 463 -5.00 -12.23 22.05
CA CYS A 463 -3.88 -11.57 22.70
C CYS A 463 -4.28 -10.18 23.20
N PHE A 464 -3.92 -9.84 24.44
CA PHE A 464 -4.12 -8.51 25.03
C PHE A 464 -2.78 -7.77 25.27
N GLN A 465 -1.69 -8.25 24.67
CA GLN A 465 -0.38 -7.64 24.83
C GLN A 465 -0.40 -6.19 24.34
N THR A 466 0.21 -5.33 25.14
CA THR A 466 0.40 -3.92 24.85
C THR A 466 1.74 -3.69 24.15
N LEU A 467 1.99 -2.47 23.66
CA LEU A 467 3.29 -2.11 23.12
C LEU A 467 4.41 -2.32 24.15
N TRP A 468 4.12 -2.04 25.43
CA TRP A 468 5.03 -2.27 26.56
C TRP A 468 5.42 -3.75 26.72
N ASP A 469 4.46 -4.66 26.57
CA ASP A 469 4.69 -6.11 26.66
C ASP A 469 5.54 -6.61 25.49
N LEU A 470 5.23 -6.13 24.28
CA LEU A 470 5.96 -6.48 23.07
C LEU A 470 7.42 -5.99 23.12
N GLY A 471 7.64 -4.72 23.47
CA GLY A 471 8.97 -4.15 23.63
C GLY A 471 9.78 -4.84 24.73
N GLY A 472 9.12 -5.18 25.84
CA GLY A 472 9.72 -5.95 26.93
C GLY A 472 10.17 -7.33 26.55
N LYS A 473 9.32 -8.07 25.82
CA LYS A 473 9.65 -9.40 25.34
C LYS A 473 10.80 -9.35 24.35
N LEU A 474 10.85 -8.35 23.47
CA LEU A 474 11.98 -8.15 22.56
C LEU A 474 13.27 -7.84 23.32
N GLN A 475 13.25 -6.89 24.27
CA GLN A 475 14.39 -6.56 25.14
C GLN A 475 14.93 -7.80 25.86
N ALA A 476 14.06 -8.55 26.55
CA ALA A 476 14.45 -9.79 27.22
C ALA A 476 14.99 -10.84 26.25
N SER A 477 14.43 -10.94 25.04
CA SER A 477 14.92 -11.89 24.04
C SER A 477 16.32 -11.51 23.54
N ILE A 478 16.57 -10.23 23.24
CA ILE A 478 17.88 -9.70 22.80
C ILE A 478 18.95 -10.01 23.85
N ARG A 479 18.62 -9.80 25.13
CA ARG A 479 19.48 -10.10 26.27
C ARG A 479 19.96 -11.55 26.29
N GLU A 480 19.09 -12.50 25.97
CA GLU A 480 19.40 -13.94 26.03
C GLU A 480 20.24 -14.44 24.86
N ILE A 481 20.10 -13.84 23.68
CA ILE A 481 20.86 -14.25 22.48
C ILE A 481 22.26 -13.61 22.39
N ARG A 482 22.64 -12.80 23.39
CA ARG A 482 23.88 -12.00 23.43
C ARG A 482 24.70 -12.30 24.69
N PRO A 483 25.56 -13.33 24.64
CA PRO A 483 26.49 -13.63 25.74
C PRO A 483 27.70 -12.67 25.74
N ILE A 484 28.03 -12.09 24.58
CA ILE A 484 29.18 -11.21 24.36
C ILE A 484 28.69 -9.92 23.70
N LYS A 485 29.25 -8.78 24.10
CA LYS A 485 28.95 -7.47 23.51
C LYS A 485 29.46 -7.44 22.06
N ARG A 486 28.55 -7.09 21.15
CA ARG A 486 28.84 -6.93 19.72
C ARG A 486 27.82 -6.01 19.06
N PRO A 487 28.13 -5.36 17.94
CA PRO A 487 27.20 -4.47 17.24
C PRO A 487 25.81 -5.11 17.00
N ILE A 488 24.77 -4.32 17.25
CA ILE A 488 23.38 -4.61 16.87
C ILE A 488 22.94 -3.60 15.81
N ILE A 489 22.40 -4.10 14.72
CA ILE A 489 21.67 -3.32 13.72
C ILE A 489 20.22 -3.79 13.70
N LEU A 490 19.27 -2.86 13.73
CA LEU A 490 17.85 -3.16 13.78
C LEU A 490 17.20 -2.86 12.43
N ILE A 491 16.37 -3.76 11.92
CA ILE A 491 15.52 -3.53 10.75
C ILE A 491 14.10 -3.71 11.22
N ALA A 492 13.27 -2.68 11.12
CA ALA A 492 11.92 -2.76 11.66
C ALA A 492 10.89 -2.16 10.73
N HIS A 493 9.75 -2.84 10.57
CA HIS A 493 8.64 -2.41 9.74
C HIS A 493 7.45 -2.00 10.59
N SER A 494 6.86 -0.84 10.30
CA SER A 494 5.61 -0.37 10.91
C SER A 494 5.62 -0.49 12.45
N LEU A 495 4.63 -1.20 13.04
CA LEU A 495 4.57 -1.49 14.49
C LEU A 495 5.89 -2.05 15.05
N GLY A 496 6.63 -2.85 14.28
CA GLY A 496 7.91 -3.41 14.70
C GLY A 496 8.92 -2.33 15.09
N GLY A 497 8.89 -1.17 14.44
CA GLY A 497 9.74 -0.04 14.82
C GLY A 497 9.36 0.56 16.17
N LEU A 498 8.05 0.65 16.48
CA LEU A 498 7.58 1.08 17.80
C LEU A 498 7.95 0.06 18.89
N VAL A 499 7.89 -1.24 18.58
CA VAL A 499 8.34 -2.32 19.48
C VAL A 499 9.83 -2.21 19.76
N VAL A 500 10.63 -1.91 18.73
CA VAL A 500 12.08 -1.68 18.87
C VAL A 500 12.37 -0.44 19.72
N LYS A 501 11.68 0.68 19.49
CA LYS A 501 11.84 1.90 20.29
C LYS A 501 11.48 1.64 21.76
N GLU A 502 10.41 0.92 22.01
CA GLU A 502 10.02 0.51 23.36
C GLU A 502 11.07 -0.38 24.02
N ALA A 503 11.63 -1.35 23.30
CA ALA A 503 12.71 -2.19 23.80
C ALA A 503 13.94 -1.35 24.19
N ILE A 504 14.31 -0.34 23.38
CA ILE A 504 15.42 0.58 23.64
C ILE A 504 15.18 1.41 24.91
N ILE A 505 13.97 1.95 25.08
CA ILE A 505 13.57 2.68 26.30
C ILE A 505 13.72 1.77 27.52
N ARG A 506 13.21 0.54 27.43
CA ARG A 506 13.33 -0.44 28.52
C ARG A 506 14.77 -0.84 28.83
N MET A 507 15.61 -0.99 27.81
CA MET A 507 17.03 -1.28 28.02
C MET A 507 17.72 -0.17 28.85
N SER A 508 17.33 1.09 28.66
CA SER A 508 17.89 2.21 29.43
C SER A 508 17.51 2.18 30.92
N MET A 509 16.34 1.62 31.24
CA MET A 509 15.81 1.46 32.59
C MET A 509 16.28 0.16 33.26
N GLY A 510 16.92 -0.73 32.50
CA GLY A 510 17.38 -2.04 32.94
C GLY A 510 18.70 -2.02 33.71
N ASP A 511 19.24 -3.23 33.92
CA ASP A 511 20.52 -3.42 34.59
C ASP A 511 21.73 -3.10 33.69
N GLN A 512 22.94 -3.39 34.16
CA GLN A 512 24.15 -3.11 33.38
C GLN A 512 24.20 -3.87 32.05
N LYS A 513 23.69 -5.11 32.01
CA LYS A 513 23.66 -5.89 30.78
C LYS A 513 22.67 -5.30 29.78
N ASP A 514 21.52 -4.83 30.22
CA ASP A 514 20.57 -4.13 29.34
C ASP A 514 21.16 -2.81 28.81
N LYS A 515 21.86 -2.05 29.65
CA LYS A 515 22.57 -0.83 29.23
C LYS A 515 23.72 -1.11 28.26
N ASP A 516 24.40 -2.24 28.42
CA ASP A 516 25.43 -2.69 27.50
C ASP A 516 24.83 -3.09 26.14
N ASP A 517 23.64 -3.70 26.15
CA ASP A 517 22.88 -4.01 24.94
C ASP A 517 22.45 -2.74 24.22
N LEU A 518 21.92 -1.76 24.95
CA LEU A 518 21.61 -0.43 24.44
C LEU A 518 22.81 0.23 23.76
N LYS A 519 23.97 0.25 24.45
CA LYS A 519 25.22 0.81 23.91
C LYS A 519 25.75 0.04 22.70
N SER A 520 25.34 -1.22 22.53
CA SER A 520 25.74 -2.05 21.39
C SER A 520 24.94 -1.75 20.12
N ILE A 521 23.85 -0.99 20.19
CA ILE A 521 23.06 -0.63 19.01
C ILE A 521 23.79 0.45 18.22
N VAL A 522 24.24 0.10 17.02
CA VAL A 522 25.01 0.99 16.13
C VAL A 522 24.15 1.61 15.05
N GLY A 523 22.95 1.05 14.80
CA GLY A 523 22.00 1.70 13.90
C GLY A 523 20.68 0.97 13.73
N ALA A 524 19.77 1.60 13.00
CA ALA A 524 18.47 1.05 12.68
C ALA A 524 17.97 1.52 11.30
N LEU A 525 17.25 0.65 10.60
CA LEU A 525 16.46 0.98 9.41
C LEU A 525 14.98 0.83 9.76
N PHE A 526 14.24 1.92 9.70
CA PHE A 526 12.84 2.02 10.10
C PHE A 526 11.95 2.25 8.89
N PHE A 527 11.21 1.21 8.49
CA PHE A 527 10.31 1.21 7.34
C PHE A 527 8.89 1.55 7.76
N GLY A 528 8.40 2.75 7.43
CA GLY A 528 7.02 3.17 7.67
C GLY A 528 6.61 3.15 9.14
N VAL A 529 7.53 3.44 10.06
CA VAL A 529 7.25 3.36 11.50
C VAL A 529 6.30 4.50 11.91
N PRO A 530 5.12 4.21 12.46
CA PRO A 530 4.10 5.23 12.70
C PRO A 530 4.35 5.99 14.00
N ASN A 531 5.42 6.77 14.06
CA ASN A 531 5.84 7.45 15.28
C ASN A 531 4.82 8.49 15.77
N LYS A 532 4.07 9.12 14.86
CA LYS A 532 2.95 10.03 15.19
C LYS A 532 1.58 9.37 14.99
N GLY A 533 1.57 8.06 14.82
CA GLY A 533 0.39 7.24 14.56
C GLY A 533 0.17 6.90 13.09
N MET A 534 -0.79 6.02 12.85
CA MET A 534 -1.21 5.56 11.52
C MET A 534 -2.74 5.58 11.37
N ASP A 535 -3.22 5.60 10.14
CA ASP A 535 -4.64 5.39 9.83
C ASP A 535 -5.02 3.92 10.11
N ILE A 536 -5.71 3.72 11.23
CA ILE A 536 -6.21 2.41 11.67
C ILE A 536 -7.69 2.19 11.34
N VAL A 537 -8.36 3.13 10.67
CA VAL A 537 -9.83 3.11 10.52
C VAL A 537 -10.32 1.81 9.88
N SER A 538 -9.58 1.29 8.90
CA SER A 538 -9.91 0.02 8.25
C SER A 538 -9.60 -1.22 9.10
N LEU A 539 -8.69 -1.10 10.07
CA LEU A 539 -8.29 -2.20 10.96
C LEU A 539 -9.21 -2.33 12.18
N ILE A 540 -9.87 -1.24 12.58
CA ILE A 540 -10.82 -1.20 13.70
C ILE A 540 -11.91 -2.28 13.58
N PRO A 541 -12.62 -2.42 12.43
CA PRO A 541 -13.60 -3.49 12.25
C PRO A 541 -13.00 -4.90 12.30
N MET A 542 -11.71 -5.03 11.97
CA MET A 542 -10.98 -6.29 11.94
C MET A 542 -10.75 -6.84 13.35
N ALA A 543 -10.37 -5.96 14.27
CA ALA A 543 -10.27 -6.28 15.70
C ALA A 543 -11.66 -6.35 16.35
N GLY A 544 -12.58 -5.44 16.00
CA GLY A 544 -13.87 -5.30 16.68
C GLY A 544 -13.66 -5.06 18.18
N GLU A 545 -14.30 -5.91 18.99
CA GLU A 545 -14.22 -5.92 20.46
C GLU A 545 -13.19 -6.94 21.01
N GLN A 546 -12.25 -7.40 20.18
CA GLN A 546 -11.23 -8.36 20.60
C GLN A 546 -10.22 -7.74 21.58
N PRO A 547 -9.56 -8.55 22.43
CA PRO A 547 -8.64 -8.06 23.47
C PRO A 547 -7.42 -7.27 22.96
N ASN A 548 -7.06 -7.41 21.68
CA ASN A 548 -5.97 -6.69 21.04
C ASN A 548 -6.34 -5.26 20.59
N ARG A 549 -7.62 -4.85 20.71
CA ARG A 549 -8.08 -3.51 20.32
C ARG A 549 -7.29 -2.36 20.99
N PRO A 550 -6.94 -2.40 22.29
CA PRO A 550 -6.13 -1.36 22.90
C PRO A 550 -4.75 -1.18 22.27
N LEU A 551 -4.10 -2.27 21.80
CA LEU A 551 -2.84 -2.16 21.06
C LEU A 551 -3.04 -1.41 19.75
N LEU A 552 -4.12 -1.71 19.01
CA LEU A 552 -4.45 -1.02 17.77
C LEU A 552 -4.75 0.47 18.00
N ASP A 553 -5.55 0.79 19.01
CA ASP A 553 -5.86 2.18 19.35
C ASP A 553 -4.61 2.96 19.80
N SER A 554 -3.67 2.28 20.47
CA SER A 554 -2.41 2.90 20.92
C SER A 554 -1.49 3.37 19.79
N ILE A 555 -1.68 2.87 18.56
CA ILE A 555 -0.89 3.27 17.38
C ILE A 555 -1.65 4.21 16.43
N SER A 556 -2.84 4.68 16.85
CA SER A 556 -3.62 5.65 16.08
C SER A 556 -2.99 7.05 16.07
N ILE A 557 -3.39 7.86 15.09
CA ILE A 557 -3.00 9.28 15.00
C ILE A 557 -3.44 10.01 16.27
N GLY A 558 -2.51 10.76 16.88
CA GLY A 558 -2.77 11.52 18.10
C GLY A 558 -2.62 10.72 19.40
N SER A 559 -2.13 9.48 19.34
CA SER A 559 -1.83 8.69 20.53
C SER A 559 -0.83 9.38 21.45
N SER A 560 -1.22 9.60 22.71
CA SER A 560 -0.35 10.16 23.75
C SER A 560 0.81 9.21 24.11
N LEU A 561 0.58 7.90 24.01
CA LEU A 561 1.61 6.89 24.23
C LEU A 561 2.77 7.08 23.25
N LEU A 562 2.45 7.33 21.97
CA LEU A 562 3.45 7.56 20.94
C LEU A 562 4.22 8.88 21.15
N GLN A 563 3.53 9.94 21.60
CA GLN A 563 4.18 11.20 21.96
C GLN A 563 5.19 11.01 23.09
N THR A 564 4.82 10.30 24.16
CA THR A 564 5.75 9.95 25.25
C THR A 564 6.90 9.09 24.76
N GLN A 565 6.63 8.09 23.92
CA GLN A 565 7.67 7.20 23.38
C GLN A 565 8.69 7.98 22.54
N ILE A 566 8.25 8.93 21.72
CA ILE A 566 9.14 9.81 20.94
C ILE A 566 10.13 10.55 21.85
N GLU A 567 9.61 11.25 22.86
CA GLU A 567 10.42 12.07 23.78
C GLU A 567 11.43 11.22 24.56
N GLN A 568 10.98 10.07 25.04
CA GLN A 568 11.83 9.13 25.77
C GLN A 568 12.89 8.53 24.86
N PHE A 569 12.53 8.09 23.65
CA PHE A 569 13.45 7.45 22.70
C PHE A 569 14.63 8.36 22.35
N GLU A 570 14.38 9.63 22.04
CA GLU A 570 15.47 10.58 21.75
C GLU A 570 16.37 10.80 22.98
N THR A 571 15.76 10.88 24.18
CA THR A 571 16.48 11.07 25.45
C THR A 571 17.38 9.88 25.80
N VAL A 572 16.88 8.66 25.65
CA VAL A 572 17.57 7.43 26.08
C VAL A 572 18.53 6.89 25.03
N PHE A 573 18.43 7.33 23.77
CA PHE A 573 19.30 6.91 22.67
C PHE A 573 20.07 8.10 22.04
N PRO A 574 20.89 8.83 22.82
CA PRO A 574 21.56 10.06 22.38
C PRO A 574 22.80 9.84 21.50
N PHE A 575 23.06 8.61 21.06
CA PHE A 575 24.32 8.22 20.44
C PHE A 575 24.48 8.75 19.00
N ARG A 576 25.30 9.80 18.80
CA ARG A 576 25.54 10.44 17.49
C ARG A 576 26.42 9.61 16.55
N ASP A 577 27.13 8.66 17.10
CA ASP A 577 27.91 7.61 16.44
C ASP A 577 27.05 6.38 16.06
N SER A 578 25.74 6.39 16.36
CA SER A 578 24.75 5.49 15.74
C SER A 578 23.99 6.18 14.62
N SER A 579 23.52 5.42 13.62
CA SER A 579 22.70 5.94 12.52
C SER A 579 21.31 5.29 12.43
N ILE A 580 20.26 6.10 12.36
CA ILE A 580 18.88 5.68 12.09
C ILE A 580 18.50 6.19 10.70
N ILE A 581 18.05 5.27 9.85
CA ILE A 581 17.53 5.56 8.52
C ILE A 581 16.02 5.36 8.52
N SER A 582 15.27 6.43 8.34
CA SER A 582 13.82 6.41 8.22
C SER A 582 13.41 6.28 6.75
N ILE A 583 12.65 5.23 6.45
CA ILE A 583 12.24 4.86 5.10
C ILE A 583 10.72 4.96 5.02
N HIS A 584 10.17 5.80 4.15
CA HIS A 584 8.74 6.08 4.09
C HIS A 584 8.08 5.67 2.76
N GLU A 585 6.78 5.40 2.82
CA GLU A 585 5.96 5.10 1.64
C GLU A 585 5.72 6.35 0.78
N THR A 586 5.55 6.15 -0.53
CA THR A 586 5.10 7.20 -1.46
C THR A 586 3.98 6.71 -2.40
N MET A 587 3.46 5.49 -2.19
CA MET A 587 2.23 5.00 -2.84
C MET A 587 1.14 4.71 -1.79
N LEU A 588 -0.12 4.86 -2.19
CA LEU A 588 -1.26 4.50 -1.34
C LEU A 588 -1.30 2.99 -1.06
N SER A 589 -1.71 2.64 0.15
CA SER A 589 -1.85 1.27 0.64
C SER A 589 -3.31 0.83 0.60
N PRO A 590 -3.62 -0.38 0.07
CA PRO A 590 -4.97 -0.91 0.16
C PRO A 590 -5.36 -1.16 1.62
N THR A 591 -6.63 -0.98 1.93
CA THR A 591 -7.15 -1.12 3.31
C THR A 591 -7.86 -2.44 3.54
N ALA A 592 -8.09 -2.79 4.81
CA ALA A 592 -8.81 -4.01 5.15
C ALA A 592 -10.32 -3.88 4.82
N ILE A 593 -10.87 -4.91 4.19
CA ILE A 593 -12.30 -5.08 3.95
C ILE A 593 -12.70 -6.54 4.20
N HIS A 594 -13.88 -6.74 4.80
CA HIS A 594 -14.47 -8.05 5.00
C HIS A 594 -15.47 -8.35 3.88
N ASP A 595 -15.26 -9.44 3.14
CA ASP A 595 -16.14 -9.85 2.03
C ASP A 595 -17.34 -10.72 2.48
N GLY A 596 -17.50 -10.91 3.79
CA GLY A 596 -18.50 -11.79 4.41
C GLY A 596 -17.96 -13.17 4.77
N SER A 597 -16.83 -13.58 4.20
CA SER A 597 -16.17 -14.86 4.47
C SER A 597 -14.76 -14.71 5.01
N LYS A 598 -14.03 -13.66 4.62
CA LYS A 598 -12.65 -13.41 5.03
C LYS A 598 -12.30 -11.92 4.97
N TRP A 599 -11.29 -11.56 5.75
CA TRP A 599 -10.62 -10.28 5.62
C TRP A 599 -9.64 -10.28 4.45
N SER A 600 -9.59 -9.17 3.72
CA SER A 600 -8.61 -8.95 2.66
C SER A 600 -8.16 -7.50 2.61
N MET A 601 -6.89 -7.28 2.24
CA MET A 601 -6.34 -5.94 2.00
C MET A 601 -6.68 -5.49 0.58
N SER A 602 -7.98 -5.35 0.29
CA SER A 602 -8.52 -4.96 -1.03
C SER A 602 -9.51 -3.80 -0.98
N GLY A 603 -9.64 -3.17 0.19
CA GLY A 603 -10.43 -1.97 0.40
C GLY A 603 -9.82 -0.72 -0.24
N PRO A 604 -10.53 0.42 -0.16
CA PRO A 604 -10.09 1.69 -0.73
C PRO A 604 -8.69 2.07 -0.27
N PRO A 605 -7.78 2.44 -1.17
CA PRO A 605 -6.41 2.74 -0.78
C PRO A 605 -6.29 4.08 -0.04
N THR A 606 -5.43 4.15 0.96
CA THR A 606 -5.14 5.35 1.76
C THR A 606 -3.65 5.48 2.05
N VAL A 607 -3.21 6.63 2.55
CA VAL A 607 -1.88 6.75 3.18
C VAL A 607 -2.02 6.20 4.59
N LEU A 608 -1.37 5.07 4.88
CA LEU A 608 -1.49 4.47 6.21
C LEU A 608 -0.57 5.19 7.20
N VAL A 609 0.64 5.53 6.77
CA VAL A 609 1.61 6.27 7.58
C VAL A 609 2.13 7.44 6.75
N ASP A 610 1.78 8.65 7.15
CA ASP A 610 2.31 9.83 6.47
C ASP A 610 3.83 9.97 6.67
N ARG A 611 4.44 10.81 5.82
CA ARG A 611 5.89 11.04 5.85
C ARG A 611 6.35 11.56 7.22
N GLU A 612 5.61 12.48 7.82
CA GLU A 612 6.00 13.10 9.09
C GLU A 612 6.06 12.07 10.22
N SER A 613 5.09 11.17 10.28
CA SER A 613 5.03 10.04 11.19
C SER A 613 6.16 9.04 10.90
N ALA A 614 6.38 8.67 9.63
CA ALA A 614 7.39 7.71 9.22
C ALA A 614 8.84 8.16 9.48
N THR A 615 9.10 9.47 9.40
CA THR A 615 10.45 10.05 9.49
C THR A 615 10.72 10.72 10.83
N HIS A 616 9.83 10.59 11.80
CA HIS A 616 10.07 11.15 13.12
C HIS A 616 11.08 10.31 13.91
N GLY A 617 12.16 10.96 14.32
CA GLY A 617 13.28 10.31 15.01
C GLY A 617 14.02 11.33 15.84
N ARG A 618 15.34 11.14 15.95
CA ARG A 618 16.21 12.03 16.71
C ARG A 618 16.39 13.34 15.94
N SER A 619 16.48 14.46 16.65
CA SER A 619 16.49 15.81 16.06
C SER A 619 17.60 16.05 15.02
N TRP A 620 18.70 15.29 15.04
CA TRP A 620 19.81 15.41 14.09
C TRP A 620 19.72 14.49 12.86
N GLU A 621 18.74 13.59 12.80
CA GLU A 621 18.56 12.62 11.70
C GLU A 621 17.41 13.00 10.75
N THR A 622 17.27 14.29 10.49
CA THR A 622 16.16 14.87 9.71
C THR A 622 16.54 15.21 8.27
N SER A 623 17.84 15.15 7.93
CA SER A 623 18.32 15.44 6.58
C SER A 623 18.06 14.30 5.58
N GLY A 624 18.12 14.59 4.28
CA GLY A 624 17.94 13.60 3.21
C GLY A 624 18.94 12.44 3.22
N ARG A 625 20.02 12.50 4.00
CA ARG A 625 20.92 11.36 4.22
C ARG A 625 20.27 10.24 5.05
N PHE A 626 19.41 10.62 6.00
CA PHE A 626 18.78 9.72 6.97
C PHE A 626 17.32 9.42 6.62
N VAL A 627 16.77 10.10 5.61
CA VAL A 627 15.38 9.98 5.19
C VAL A 627 15.30 9.53 3.74
N LEU A 628 14.73 8.35 3.51
CA LEU A 628 14.59 7.75 2.18
C LEU A 628 13.11 7.52 1.86
N GLY A 629 12.64 8.03 0.71
CA GLY A 629 11.30 7.73 0.20
C GLY A 629 11.37 6.63 -0.85
N LEU A 630 10.56 5.57 -0.68
CA LEU A 630 10.47 4.49 -1.67
C LEU A 630 9.13 4.57 -2.42
N ASN A 631 9.14 4.33 -3.73
CA ASN A 631 7.94 4.26 -4.56
C ASN A 631 7.18 2.94 -4.36
N ARG A 632 6.66 2.77 -3.14
CA ARG A 632 6.00 1.57 -2.63
C ARG A 632 4.89 1.95 -1.67
N ASN A 633 3.92 1.05 -1.54
CA ASN A 633 2.93 1.13 -0.47
C ASN A 633 3.50 0.55 0.82
N HIS A 634 2.86 0.83 1.95
CA HIS A 634 3.25 0.45 3.30
C HIS A 634 3.65 -1.01 3.45
N SER A 635 2.86 -1.91 2.84
CA SER A 635 3.10 -3.35 2.94
C SER A 635 4.27 -3.81 2.07
N ASP A 636 4.53 -3.14 0.95
CA ASP A 636 5.56 -3.51 -0.02
C ASP A 636 6.93 -2.86 0.28
N LEU A 637 6.99 -1.92 1.22
CA LEU A 637 8.21 -1.24 1.68
C LEU A 637 9.37 -2.19 2.03
N VAL A 638 9.05 -3.40 2.49
CA VAL A 638 10.04 -4.41 2.92
C VAL A 638 10.06 -5.67 2.05
N LYS A 639 9.36 -5.66 0.91
CA LYS A 639 9.24 -6.79 -0.02
C LYS A 639 10.09 -6.57 -1.27
N PHE A 640 11.40 -6.70 -1.13
CA PHE A 640 12.32 -6.57 -2.25
C PHE A 640 12.34 -7.83 -3.11
N SER A 641 12.34 -7.63 -4.44
CA SER A 641 12.64 -8.69 -5.41
C SER A 641 14.15 -8.81 -5.60
N ARG A 642 14.59 -9.87 -6.29
CA ARG A 642 16.02 -10.20 -6.47
C ARG A 642 16.87 -9.12 -7.13
N SER A 643 16.26 -8.28 -7.96
CA SER A 643 16.96 -7.22 -8.70
C SER A 643 16.40 -5.84 -8.35
N SER A 644 16.03 -5.66 -7.08
CA SER A 644 15.44 -4.42 -6.59
C SER A 644 16.53 -3.36 -6.34
N ASP A 645 16.51 -2.26 -7.06
CA ASP A 645 17.42 -1.13 -6.80
C ASP A 645 17.26 -0.59 -5.36
N ASP A 646 16.04 -0.61 -4.81
CA ASP A 646 15.79 -0.22 -3.42
C ASP A 646 16.53 -1.11 -2.40
N TYR A 647 16.80 -2.37 -2.75
CA TYR A 647 17.57 -3.27 -1.89
C TYR A 647 19.05 -2.85 -1.85
N GLU A 648 19.62 -2.41 -2.96
CA GLU A 648 21.00 -1.93 -3.01
C GLU A 648 21.21 -0.69 -2.12
N LEU A 649 20.23 0.21 -2.07
CA LEU A 649 20.23 1.35 -1.15
C LEU A 649 20.26 0.89 0.32
N VAL A 650 19.39 -0.06 0.67
CA VAL A 650 19.32 -0.65 2.00
C VAL A 650 20.64 -1.36 2.36
N LEU A 651 21.20 -2.12 1.44
CA LEU A 651 22.47 -2.83 1.61
C LEU A 651 23.62 -1.86 1.85
N GLY A 652 23.66 -0.72 1.15
CA GLY A 652 24.64 0.35 1.37
C GLY A 652 24.64 0.86 2.80
N TYR A 653 23.46 1.20 3.35
CA TYR A 653 23.35 1.64 4.75
C TYR A 653 23.79 0.57 5.75
N LEU A 654 23.42 -0.69 5.51
CA LEU A 654 23.81 -1.79 6.39
C LEU A 654 25.32 -2.00 6.37
N ARG A 655 25.97 -1.90 5.21
CA ARG A 655 27.44 -1.98 5.08
C ARG A 655 28.13 -0.88 5.86
N ASP A 656 27.68 0.37 5.76
CA ASP A 656 28.25 1.49 6.51
C ASP A 656 28.18 1.28 8.03
N MET A 657 27.04 0.78 8.52
CA MET A 657 26.84 0.45 9.94
C MET A 657 27.73 -0.71 10.40
N LEU A 658 27.88 -1.74 9.57
CA LEU A 658 28.75 -2.90 9.87
C LEU A 658 30.24 -2.53 9.87
N LEU A 659 30.68 -1.69 8.91
CA LEU A 659 32.06 -1.25 8.79
C LEU A 659 32.57 -0.50 10.01
N THR A 660 31.71 0.29 10.65
CA THR A 660 32.07 1.12 11.81
C THR A 660 31.66 0.49 13.14
N GLY A 661 30.79 -0.51 13.13
CA GLY A 661 30.09 -0.99 14.31
C GLY A 661 31.00 -1.50 15.43
N GLU A 662 31.99 -2.36 15.11
CA GLU A 662 32.89 -2.92 16.13
C GLU A 662 33.67 -1.80 16.86
N ASN A 663 34.15 -0.80 16.11
CA ASN A 663 34.86 0.36 16.67
C ASN A 663 33.95 1.21 17.57
N VAL A 664 32.70 1.43 17.15
CA VAL A 664 31.69 2.16 17.94
C VAL A 664 31.43 1.47 19.28
N VAL A 665 31.21 0.15 19.27
CA VAL A 665 30.96 -0.62 20.49
C VAL A 665 32.19 -0.64 21.40
N ALA A 666 33.39 -0.76 20.83
CA ALA A 666 34.64 -0.71 21.58
C ALA A 666 34.84 0.65 22.27
N ALA A 667 34.63 1.76 21.55
CA ALA A 667 34.77 3.11 22.08
C ALA A 667 33.81 3.37 23.26
N ARG A 668 32.51 3.04 23.08
CA ARG A 668 31.49 3.20 24.14
C ARG A 668 31.77 2.34 25.38
N SER A 669 32.46 1.21 25.20
CA SER A 669 32.86 0.33 26.31
C SER A 669 34.03 0.91 27.11
N GLN A 670 34.95 1.64 26.47
CA GLN A 670 36.12 2.25 27.12
C GLN A 670 35.77 3.50 27.93
N GLU A 671 34.84 4.34 27.45
CA GLU A 671 34.36 5.52 28.19
C GLU A 671 33.79 5.16 29.58
N ASN A 672 33.16 3.99 29.69
CA ASN A 672 32.59 3.50 30.94
C ASN A 672 33.67 3.13 31.98
N LEU A 673 34.85 2.68 31.53
CA LEU A 673 35.98 2.33 32.41
C LEU A 673 36.71 3.56 32.95
N GLN A 674 36.64 4.69 32.23
CA GLN A 674 37.24 5.95 32.66
C GLN A 674 36.34 6.74 33.62
N GLN A 675 35.02 6.54 33.61
CA GLN A 675 34.09 7.17 34.57
C GLN A 675 34.00 6.44 35.93
N ILE A 676 34.51 5.21 36.03
CA ILE A 676 34.52 4.39 37.26
C ILE A 676 35.85 4.51 38.03
N LYS A 677 36.87 5.13 37.42
CA LYS A 677 38.13 5.52 38.08
C LYS A 677 38.05 6.98 38.49
#